data_AF-A0A1V9ADC7-F1
#
_entry.id   AF-A0A1V9ADC7-F1
#
_cell.length_a   1.000
_cell.length_b   1.000
_cell.length_c   1.000
_cell.angle_alpha   90.00
_cell.angle_beta   90.00
_cell.angle_gamma   90.00
#
_symmetry.space_group_name_H-M   'P 1'
#
loop_
_entity.id
_entity.type
_entity.pdbx_description
1 polymer ?
#
loop_
_entity_poly.entity_id
_entity_poly.type
_entity_poly.pdbx_seq_one_letter_code
_entity_poly.pdbx_strand_id
1 'polypeptide(L)'
;MTTAALVAWNTADQLVPGVGGTLAGQVALNVALALGVACLLTGLLFVTVGRLLALPWTYVATLLASLVLLLTLGAGASPLGWYAAVAVTVTGASLLGAAAGGLLPHRGRPPLHRRDTRLGVLLLAVVLTGGPGLWLATAGQTPAAPADDGAAARTLPTDPAAPGPYDITELTYGSGTGQRPEYGDNATLTTDPADASGLISGWNADRRALWGFGVDALPLNARVWHPQGEGPFPLVLLLHGNKSNATHSEDGFRYLGEQLASHGIIAASVDQNYLNTGVLDRSGGLRGVDAARGSLLLDHLRAWRTWNNQEGNPFTGKVDLGAVGLLGHSRGGEAIATATHQHAADPLDGITIRSLLALAPSDGQHRPGGEPITLRDVNYLVLQGSHDADVAGFAGLNQYERLEYSGEADHIAAAVHIGRANHGQFNSRWGRHDVGYGLPAAFLDDGVLLTPEQQRRIASAYATTYFTGTLADQPGEFALLRDHRAGAPWLPDTGYVSRYTDSTTTVTNTADTLRTDGADSTTIPLPLRTGPGEETVLRLEWDQGQQPVLTADLPANPDADSIVFDAAATTGTTGAVTVRATDGDGTTVSLPATEVRPLRTPLPGQYLVASWMHPGPLTEPVPQTFRIPLDDLARTDPAFDPRDLTTVSLAFDGTTGGSALVTDIGVSGGRP
;
A
#
# COMPACT_ATOMS: atom_id res chain seq x y z
N MET A 1 -4.64 2.93 -37.80
CA MET A 1 -5.88 2.36 -37.22
C MET A 1 -5.64 1.72 -35.87
N THR A 2 -4.73 0.75 -35.74
CA THR A 2 -4.42 0.09 -34.45
C THR A 2 -4.05 1.07 -33.33
N THR A 3 -3.14 2.00 -33.59
CA THR A 3 -2.79 3.06 -32.63
C THR A 3 -4.00 3.90 -32.21
N ALA A 4 -4.87 4.26 -33.16
CA ALA A 4 -6.07 5.03 -32.85
C ALA A 4 -7.04 4.25 -31.96
N ALA A 5 -7.16 2.92 -32.16
CA ALA A 5 -7.98 2.06 -31.30
C ALA A 5 -7.42 1.97 -29.87
N LEU A 6 -6.09 1.85 -29.71
CA LEU A 6 -5.45 1.83 -28.39
C LEU A 6 -5.57 3.17 -27.66
N VAL A 7 -5.39 4.29 -28.37
CA VAL A 7 -5.60 5.63 -27.82
C VAL A 7 -7.07 5.83 -27.44
N ALA A 8 -8.01 5.37 -28.28
CA ALA A 8 -9.44 5.46 -28.00
C ALA A 8 -9.85 4.63 -26.77
N TRP A 9 -9.33 3.41 -26.63
CA TRP A 9 -9.57 2.58 -25.43
C TRP A 9 -9.01 3.27 -24.18
N ASN A 10 -7.74 3.70 -24.20
CA ASN A 10 -7.13 4.41 -23.08
C ASN A 10 -7.91 5.69 -22.69
N THR A 11 -8.44 6.41 -23.68
CA THR A 11 -9.26 7.62 -23.48
C THR A 11 -10.63 7.27 -22.89
N ALA A 12 -11.27 6.19 -23.36
CA ALA A 12 -12.56 5.75 -22.86
C ALA A 12 -12.52 5.41 -21.37
N ASP A 13 -11.45 4.74 -20.93
CA ASP A 13 -11.26 4.38 -19.51
C ASP A 13 -11.05 5.60 -18.59
N GLN A 14 -10.74 6.77 -19.15
CA GLN A 14 -10.55 8.02 -18.40
C GLN A 14 -11.75 8.97 -18.51
N LEU A 15 -12.80 8.58 -19.24
CA LEU A 15 -13.92 9.46 -19.48
C LEU A 15 -14.76 9.61 -18.20
N VAL A 16 -14.79 10.83 -17.69
CA VAL A 16 -15.52 11.22 -16.49
C VAL A 16 -16.48 12.37 -16.84
N PRO A 17 -17.65 12.47 -16.18
CA PRO A 17 -18.55 13.62 -16.36
C PRO A 17 -17.83 14.97 -16.16
N GLY A 18 -18.13 15.95 -17.02
CA GLY A 18 -17.60 17.31 -16.90
C GLY A 18 -16.19 17.55 -17.47
N VAL A 19 -15.38 16.52 -17.74
CA VAL A 19 -14.01 16.68 -18.27
C VAL A 19 -13.84 16.31 -19.75
N GLY A 20 -14.94 15.95 -20.44
CA GLY A 20 -14.90 15.45 -21.82
C GLY A 20 -14.26 16.44 -22.81
N GLY A 21 -14.52 17.75 -22.64
CA GLY A 21 -13.89 18.79 -23.47
C GLY A 21 -12.38 18.85 -23.28
N THR A 22 -11.90 18.81 -22.03
CA THR A 22 -10.46 18.79 -21.72
C THR A 22 -9.79 17.53 -22.24
N LEU A 23 -10.41 16.37 -22.07
CA LEU A 23 -9.90 15.10 -22.56
C LEU A 23 -9.78 15.10 -24.10
N ALA A 24 -10.81 15.58 -24.80
CA ALA A 24 -10.80 15.72 -26.26
C ALA A 24 -9.71 16.70 -26.73
N GLY A 25 -9.57 17.86 -26.06
CA GLY A 25 -8.52 18.84 -26.36
C GLY A 25 -7.12 18.27 -26.16
N GLN A 26 -6.93 17.47 -25.10
CA GLN A 26 -5.67 16.82 -24.83
C GLN A 26 -5.32 15.74 -25.85
N VAL A 27 -6.30 14.91 -26.25
CA VAL A 27 -6.10 13.94 -27.34
C VAL A 27 -5.73 14.67 -28.63
N ALA A 28 -6.40 15.79 -28.95
CA ALA A 28 -6.07 16.60 -30.11
C ALA A 28 -4.65 17.18 -30.04
N LEU A 29 -4.22 17.66 -28.87
CA LEU A 29 -2.85 18.15 -28.64
C LEU A 29 -1.82 17.04 -28.83
N ASN A 30 -2.04 15.86 -28.24
CA ASN A 30 -1.15 14.71 -28.38
C ASN A 30 -1.02 14.27 -29.85
N VAL A 31 -2.14 14.28 -30.59
CA VAL A 31 -2.15 14.01 -32.04
C VAL A 31 -1.36 15.07 -32.80
N ALA A 32 -1.57 16.35 -32.51
CA ALA A 32 -0.83 17.44 -33.16
C ALA A 32 0.68 17.36 -32.88
N LEU A 33 1.07 17.11 -31.63
CA LEU A 33 2.47 16.91 -31.22
C LEU A 33 3.08 15.72 -31.94
N ALA A 34 2.39 14.59 -31.96
CA ALA A 34 2.86 13.38 -32.63
C ALA A 34 3.05 13.60 -34.14
N LEU A 35 2.12 14.28 -34.80
CA LEU A 35 2.26 14.64 -36.21
C LEU A 35 3.43 15.60 -36.44
N GLY A 36 3.59 16.63 -35.59
CA GLY A 36 4.70 17.59 -35.68
C GLY A 36 6.07 16.94 -35.52
N VAL A 37 6.25 16.12 -34.48
CA VAL A 37 7.49 15.37 -34.23
C VAL A 37 7.74 14.39 -35.37
N ALA A 38 6.72 13.67 -35.83
CA ALA A 38 6.88 12.74 -36.94
C ALA A 38 7.28 13.43 -38.24
N CYS A 39 6.71 14.59 -38.56
CA CYS A 39 7.10 15.40 -39.71
C CYS A 39 8.56 15.85 -39.61
N LEU A 40 8.98 16.35 -38.44
CA LEU A 40 10.37 16.78 -38.21
C LEU A 40 11.36 15.62 -38.38
N LEU A 41 11.11 14.49 -37.71
CA LEU A 41 11.97 13.32 -37.76
C LEU A 41 12.01 12.69 -39.15
N THR A 42 10.86 12.62 -39.84
CA THR A 42 10.81 12.13 -41.23
C THR A 42 11.58 13.04 -42.16
N GLY A 43 11.43 14.37 -42.02
CA GLY A 43 12.19 15.35 -42.81
C GLY A 43 13.70 15.24 -42.59
N LEU A 44 14.13 15.08 -41.33
CA LEU A 44 15.54 14.87 -41.00
C LEU A 44 16.08 13.57 -41.61
N LEU A 45 15.32 12.46 -41.51
CA LEU A 45 15.71 11.18 -42.10
C LEU A 45 15.76 11.25 -43.63
N PHE A 46 14.81 11.96 -44.24
CA PHE A 46 14.78 12.20 -45.69
C PHE A 46 16.03 12.94 -46.18
N VAL A 47 16.44 13.99 -45.46
CA VAL A 47 17.61 14.80 -45.82
C VAL A 47 18.92 14.05 -45.59
N THR A 48 19.03 13.28 -44.51
CA THR A 48 20.28 12.60 -44.11
C THR A 48 20.51 11.28 -44.85
N VAL A 49 19.52 10.40 -44.89
CA VAL A 49 19.66 9.03 -45.44
C VAL A 49 18.76 8.83 -46.65
N GLY A 50 17.68 9.61 -46.79
CA GLY A 50 16.71 9.44 -47.87
C GLY A 50 17.23 9.73 -49.27
N ARG A 51 18.36 10.42 -49.38
CA ARG A 51 19.10 10.55 -50.66
C ARG A 51 19.81 9.26 -51.09
N LEU A 52 19.97 8.31 -50.17
CA LEU A 52 20.68 7.03 -50.38
C LEU A 52 19.74 5.82 -50.38
N LEU A 53 18.52 5.95 -49.82
CA LEU A 53 17.54 4.87 -49.70
C LEU A 53 16.15 5.30 -50.17
N ALA A 54 15.52 4.51 -51.02
CA ALA A 54 14.14 4.71 -51.48
C ALA A 54 13.13 4.17 -50.44
N LEU A 55 12.96 4.90 -49.33
CA LEU A 55 12.02 4.53 -48.26
C LEU A 55 10.58 5.01 -48.54
N PRO A 56 9.55 4.29 -48.05
CA PRO A 56 8.16 4.73 -48.15
C PRO A 56 7.88 5.84 -47.13
N TRP A 57 8.17 7.10 -47.47
CA TRP A 57 8.15 8.23 -46.53
C TRP A 57 6.80 8.50 -45.85
N THR A 58 5.68 8.22 -46.51
CA THR A 58 4.35 8.35 -45.90
C THR A 58 4.13 7.32 -44.79
N TYR A 59 4.61 6.09 -44.99
CA TYR A 59 4.62 5.05 -43.97
C TYR A 59 5.57 5.43 -42.83
N VAL A 60 6.78 5.91 -43.13
CA VAL A 60 7.74 6.38 -42.11
C VAL A 60 7.12 7.46 -41.23
N ALA A 61 6.50 8.48 -41.82
CA ALA A 61 5.81 9.53 -41.06
C ALA A 61 4.66 8.97 -40.20
N THR A 62 3.85 8.07 -40.76
CA THR A 62 2.71 7.46 -40.02
C THR A 62 3.20 6.58 -38.86
N LEU A 63 4.29 5.84 -39.08
CA LEU A 63 4.94 4.98 -38.09
C LEU A 63 5.49 5.83 -36.94
N LEU A 64 6.22 6.89 -37.25
CA LEU A 64 6.78 7.80 -36.24
C LEU A 64 5.66 8.50 -35.45
N ALA A 65 4.60 8.97 -36.12
CA ALA A 65 3.44 9.56 -35.44
C ALA A 65 2.75 8.55 -34.52
N SER A 66 2.61 7.30 -34.98
CA SER A 66 2.04 6.21 -34.18
C SER A 66 2.90 5.89 -32.95
N LEU A 67 4.22 5.85 -33.12
CA LEU A 67 5.15 5.57 -32.03
C LEU A 67 5.09 6.70 -30.98
N VAL A 68 5.13 7.97 -31.41
CA VAL A 68 5.02 9.10 -30.49
C VAL A 68 3.68 9.04 -29.73
N LEU A 69 2.56 8.80 -30.41
CA LEU A 69 1.26 8.65 -29.75
C LEU A 69 1.24 7.53 -28.70
N LEU A 70 1.73 6.34 -29.04
CA LEU A 70 1.78 5.22 -28.09
C LEU A 70 2.71 5.52 -26.91
N LEU A 71 3.84 6.18 -27.15
CA LEU A 71 4.75 6.59 -26.08
C LEU A 71 4.20 7.71 -25.18
N THR A 72 3.17 8.45 -25.61
CA THR A 72 2.46 9.39 -24.73
C THR A 72 1.43 8.73 -23.81
N LEU A 73 1.11 7.45 -24.00
CA LEU A 73 0.23 6.70 -23.10
C LEU A 73 1.03 6.19 -21.89
N GLY A 74 0.40 6.18 -20.72
CA GLY A 74 1.04 5.68 -19.50
C GLY A 74 1.27 4.17 -19.57
N ALA A 75 2.44 3.71 -19.12
CA ALA A 75 2.83 2.30 -19.19
C ALA A 75 2.18 1.40 -18.11
N GLY A 76 1.34 1.96 -17.23
CA GLY A 76 0.79 1.25 -16.08
C GLY A 76 1.89 0.74 -15.15
N ALA A 77 1.71 -0.46 -14.61
CA ALA A 77 2.67 -1.10 -13.69
C ALA A 77 3.93 -1.67 -14.37
N SER A 78 4.00 -1.71 -15.71
CA SER A 78 5.13 -2.34 -16.43
C SER A 78 5.60 -1.54 -17.65
N PRO A 79 6.64 -0.70 -17.51
CA PRO A 79 7.31 -0.06 -18.64
C PRO A 79 7.79 -1.06 -19.70
N LEU A 80 8.41 -2.16 -19.26
CA LEU A 80 8.95 -3.17 -20.16
C LEU A 80 7.84 -3.91 -20.92
N GLY A 81 6.77 -4.32 -20.21
CA GLY A 81 5.57 -4.90 -20.80
C GLY A 81 4.92 -3.98 -21.82
N TRP A 82 4.86 -2.67 -21.50
CA TRP A 82 4.35 -1.65 -22.42
C TRP A 82 5.21 -1.53 -23.69
N TYR A 83 6.53 -1.44 -23.57
CA TYR A 83 7.42 -1.37 -24.73
C TYR A 83 7.36 -2.64 -25.60
N ALA A 84 7.25 -3.81 -24.99
CA ALA A 84 7.04 -5.06 -25.71
C ALA A 84 5.70 -5.04 -26.46
N ALA A 85 4.62 -4.60 -25.83
CA ALA A 85 3.31 -4.47 -26.45
C ALA A 85 3.32 -3.45 -27.61
N VAL A 86 4.01 -2.32 -27.46
CA VAL A 86 4.21 -1.33 -28.53
C VAL A 86 5.00 -1.94 -29.69
N ALA A 87 6.10 -2.64 -29.42
CA ALA A 87 6.93 -3.28 -30.44
C ALA A 87 6.14 -4.35 -31.23
N VAL A 88 5.38 -5.19 -30.53
CA VAL A 88 4.48 -6.19 -31.11
C VAL A 88 3.41 -5.52 -31.97
N THR A 89 2.74 -4.50 -31.43
CA THR A 89 1.66 -3.79 -32.12
C THR A 89 2.15 -3.11 -33.39
N VAL A 90 3.27 -2.39 -33.30
CA VAL A 90 3.84 -1.64 -34.43
C VAL A 90 4.35 -2.60 -35.51
N THR A 91 5.11 -3.62 -35.13
CA THR A 91 5.65 -4.61 -36.08
C THR A 91 4.53 -5.41 -36.73
N GLY A 92 3.61 -5.91 -35.92
CA GLY A 92 2.46 -6.71 -36.35
C GLY A 92 1.55 -5.94 -37.29
N ALA A 93 1.15 -4.70 -36.93
CA ALA A 93 0.33 -3.85 -37.79
C ALA A 93 1.03 -3.51 -39.12
N SER A 94 2.36 -3.33 -39.10
CA SER A 94 3.14 -3.04 -40.30
C SER A 94 3.22 -4.24 -41.25
N LEU A 95 3.45 -5.44 -40.71
CA LEU A 95 3.44 -6.69 -41.49
C LEU A 95 2.04 -7.00 -42.02
N LEU A 96 0.99 -6.77 -41.23
CA LEU A 96 -0.41 -6.90 -41.68
C LEU A 96 -0.71 -5.93 -42.83
N GLY A 97 -0.28 -4.68 -42.72
CA GLY A 97 -0.42 -3.68 -43.78
C GLY A 97 0.33 -4.09 -45.06
N ALA A 98 1.56 -4.58 -44.94
CA ALA A 98 2.35 -5.08 -46.06
C ALA A 98 1.70 -6.30 -46.73
N ALA A 99 1.21 -7.26 -45.93
CA ALA A 99 0.48 -8.42 -46.42
C ALA A 99 -0.81 -8.02 -47.14
N ALA A 100 -1.66 -7.20 -46.51
CA ALA A 100 -2.90 -6.72 -47.11
C ALA A 100 -2.63 -5.95 -48.42
N GLY A 101 -1.65 -5.04 -48.41
CA GLY A 101 -1.22 -4.31 -49.59
C GLY A 101 -0.65 -5.20 -50.70
N GLY A 102 -0.03 -6.34 -50.36
CA GLY A 102 0.48 -7.35 -51.30
C GLY A 102 -0.59 -8.30 -51.84
N LEU A 103 -1.65 -8.56 -51.07
CA LEU A 103 -2.75 -9.46 -51.41
C LEU A 103 -3.87 -8.75 -52.19
N LEU A 104 -4.02 -7.43 -52.03
CA LEU A 104 -5.00 -6.66 -52.80
C LEU A 104 -4.69 -6.67 -54.31
N PRO A 105 -5.71 -6.83 -55.18
CA PRO A 105 -5.52 -6.89 -56.62
C PRO A 105 -4.89 -5.61 -57.17
N HIS A 106 -3.83 -5.74 -57.96
CA HIS A 106 -3.21 -4.61 -58.68
C HIS A 106 -2.82 -5.04 -60.09
N ARG A 107 -2.98 -4.14 -61.08
CA ARG A 107 -2.65 -4.43 -62.48
C ARG A 107 -1.17 -4.81 -62.59
N GLY A 108 -0.89 -5.97 -63.19
CA GLY A 108 0.47 -6.48 -63.40
C GLY A 108 1.04 -7.38 -62.29
N ARG A 109 0.26 -7.75 -61.26
CA ARG A 109 0.73 -8.69 -60.23
C ARG A 109 0.46 -10.16 -60.59
N PRO A 110 1.39 -11.07 -60.28
CA PRO A 110 1.18 -12.50 -60.49
C PRO A 110 0.10 -13.07 -59.55
N PRO A 111 -0.64 -14.11 -59.98
CA PRO A 111 -1.64 -14.77 -59.16
C PRO A 111 -1.04 -15.35 -57.87
N LEU A 112 -1.85 -15.48 -56.83
CA LEU A 112 -1.44 -16.05 -55.56
C LEU A 112 -1.20 -17.56 -55.69
N HIS A 113 -0.06 -18.04 -55.21
CA HIS A 113 0.26 -19.47 -55.10
C HIS A 113 0.31 -19.92 -53.64
N ARG A 114 0.15 -21.22 -53.38
CA ARG A 114 0.14 -21.77 -52.00
C ARG A 114 1.44 -21.54 -51.20
N ARG A 115 2.56 -21.27 -51.86
CA ARG A 115 3.87 -20.98 -51.24
C ARG A 115 4.32 -19.53 -51.44
N ASP A 116 3.37 -18.63 -51.65
CA ASP A 116 3.65 -17.21 -51.86
C ASP A 116 4.14 -16.55 -50.56
N THR A 117 5.22 -15.78 -50.66
CA THR A 117 5.81 -15.06 -49.52
C THR A 117 4.81 -14.11 -48.86
N ARG A 118 3.84 -13.58 -49.60
CA ARG A 118 2.76 -12.72 -49.08
C ARG A 118 1.89 -13.43 -48.06
N LEU A 119 1.58 -14.71 -48.29
CA LEU A 119 0.84 -15.53 -47.34
C LEU A 119 1.69 -15.85 -46.10
N GLY A 120 3.00 -16.05 -46.29
CA GLY A 120 3.96 -16.19 -45.20
C GLY A 120 4.04 -14.93 -44.32
N VAL A 121 4.10 -13.74 -44.92
CA VAL A 121 4.10 -12.45 -44.20
C VAL A 121 2.77 -12.24 -43.47
N LEU A 122 1.64 -12.57 -44.08
CA LEU A 122 0.33 -12.53 -43.40
C LEU A 122 0.31 -13.44 -42.18
N LEU A 123 0.73 -14.70 -42.34
CA LEU A 123 0.79 -15.67 -41.24
C LEU A 123 1.70 -15.17 -40.13
N LEU A 124 2.89 -14.68 -40.46
CA LEU A 124 3.82 -14.11 -39.49
C LEU A 124 3.19 -12.94 -38.74
N ALA A 125 2.49 -12.05 -39.43
CA ALA A 125 1.83 -10.90 -38.81
C ALA A 125 0.70 -11.32 -37.86
N VAL A 126 -0.09 -12.33 -38.24
CA VAL A 126 -1.14 -12.92 -37.39
C VAL A 126 -0.54 -13.59 -36.16
N VAL A 127 0.53 -14.38 -36.32
CA VAL A 127 1.20 -15.04 -35.18
C VAL A 127 1.86 -14.01 -34.26
N LEU A 128 2.56 -13.03 -34.81
CA LEU A 128 3.27 -12.01 -34.05
C LEU A 128 2.33 -11.08 -33.27
N THR A 129 1.13 -10.80 -33.79
CA THR A 129 0.15 -9.94 -33.10
C THR A 129 -0.81 -10.76 -32.23
N GLY A 130 -1.37 -11.83 -32.80
CA GLY A 130 -2.38 -12.67 -32.17
C GLY A 130 -1.81 -13.61 -31.10
N GLY A 131 -0.58 -14.09 -31.27
CA GLY A 131 0.10 -14.94 -30.29
C GLY A 131 0.29 -14.24 -28.94
N PRO A 132 0.98 -13.09 -28.87
CA PRO A 132 1.11 -12.32 -27.65
C PRO A 132 -0.23 -11.81 -27.09
N GLY A 133 -1.19 -11.45 -27.95
CA GLY A 133 -2.53 -11.06 -27.50
C GLY A 133 -3.31 -12.19 -26.83
N LEU A 134 -3.26 -13.40 -27.42
CA LEU A 134 -3.86 -14.61 -26.83
C LEU A 134 -3.12 -15.03 -25.56
N TRP A 135 -1.79 -14.94 -25.57
CA TRP A 135 -0.98 -15.17 -24.38
C TRP A 135 -1.40 -14.21 -23.27
N LEU A 136 -1.47 -12.90 -23.52
CA LEU A 136 -1.88 -11.93 -22.50
C LEU A 136 -3.28 -12.20 -21.95
N ALA A 137 -4.23 -12.62 -22.80
CA ALA A 137 -5.60 -12.95 -22.40
C ALA A 137 -5.73 -14.26 -21.61
N THR A 138 -4.69 -15.10 -21.60
CA THR A 138 -4.68 -16.42 -20.92
C THR A 138 -3.56 -16.55 -19.89
N ALA A 139 -2.63 -15.59 -19.85
CA ALA A 139 -1.54 -15.52 -18.91
C ALA A 139 -2.06 -15.12 -17.54
N GLY A 140 -1.38 -15.63 -16.53
CA GLY A 140 -1.78 -15.50 -15.14
C GLY A 140 -1.20 -16.67 -14.37
N GLN A 141 -1.12 -16.49 -13.07
CA GLN A 141 -0.56 -17.48 -12.17
C GLN A 141 -1.68 -18.21 -11.45
N THR A 142 -1.37 -19.42 -10.99
CA THR A 142 -2.20 -20.06 -9.97
C THR A 142 -1.81 -19.47 -8.62
N PRO A 143 -2.77 -19.09 -7.76
CA PRO A 143 -2.45 -18.65 -6.42
C PRO A 143 -1.59 -19.68 -5.69
N ALA A 144 -0.46 -19.22 -5.14
CA ALA A 144 0.35 -20.08 -4.26
C ALA A 144 -0.48 -20.49 -3.04
N ALA A 145 -0.39 -21.77 -2.66
CA ALA A 145 -0.95 -22.22 -1.40
C ALA A 145 -0.24 -21.50 -0.24
N PRO A 146 -0.96 -21.04 0.78
CA PRO A 146 -0.33 -20.48 1.96
C PRO A 146 0.54 -21.53 2.64
N ALA A 147 1.66 -21.09 3.21
CA ALA A 147 2.52 -21.95 4.01
C ALA A 147 1.84 -22.28 5.34
N ASP A 148 2.05 -23.50 5.86
CA ASP A 148 1.51 -23.90 7.17
C ASP A 148 2.19 -23.13 8.30
N ASP A 149 1.49 -22.16 8.88
CA ASP A 149 1.95 -21.27 9.96
C ASP A 149 1.91 -21.95 11.34
N GLY A 150 1.46 -23.20 11.42
CA GLY A 150 1.18 -23.88 12.67
C GLY A 150 -0.01 -23.27 13.41
N ALA A 151 -0.26 -23.74 14.63
CA ALA A 151 -1.32 -23.20 15.48
C ALA A 151 -0.81 -22.03 16.32
N ALA A 152 -1.67 -21.03 16.57
CA ALA A 152 -1.42 -20.04 17.61
C ALA A 152 -1.51 -20.68 18.99
N ALA A 153 -0.76 -20.14 19.96
CA ALA A 153 -0.91 -20.51 21.37
C ALA A 153 -2.32 -20.20 21.90
N ARG A 154 -2.96 -19.16 21.36
CA ARG A 154 -4.33 -18.74 21.67
C ARG A 154 -5.03 -18.30 20.38
N THR A 155 -6.29 -18.70 20.22
CA THR A 155 -7.17 -18.20 19.16
C THR A 155 -8.22 -17.25 19.73
N LEU A 156 -8.68 -16.31 18.91
CA LEU A 156 -9.75 -15.40 19.29
C LEU A 156 -11.07 -16.17 19.42
N PRO A 157 -11.79 -16.01 20.55
CA PRO A 157 -13.03 -16.74 20.80
C PRO A 157 -14.20 -16.26 19.92
N THR A 158 -14.13 -15.04 19.42
CA THR A 158 -15.18 -14.37 18.63
C THR A 158 -14.61 -13.77 17.36
N ASP A 159 -15.45 -13.67 16.33
CA ASP A 159 -15.08 -13.06 15.05
C ASP A 159 -14.91 -11.53 15.20
N PRO A 160 -13.68 -10.99 15.05
CA PRO A 160 -13.45 -9.55 15.12
C PRO A 160 -14.05 -8.78 13.93
N ALA A 161 -14.41 -9.45 12.84
CA ALA A 161 -15.10 -8.85 11.70
C ALA A 161 -16.62 -9.01 11.77
N ALA A 162 -17.17 -9.56 12.86
CA ALA A 162 -18.60 -9.54 13.08
C ALA A 162 -19.08 -8.13 13.48
N PRO A 163 -20.33 -7.75 13.14
CA PRO A 163 -20.94 -6.53 13.65
C PRO A 163 -20.95 -6.52 15.19
N GLY A 164 -20.71 -5.35 15.76
CA GLY A 164 -20.81 -5.13 17.20
C GLY A 164 -22.26 -4.95 17.68
N PRO A 165 -22.46 -4.70 18.99
CA PRO A 165 -23.79 -4.71 19.61
C PRO A 165 -24.59 -3.42 19.39
N TYR A 166 -23.99 -2.35 18.85
CA TYR A 166 -24.67 -1.07 18.68
C TYR A 166 -25.44 -1.01 17.37
N ASP A 167 -26.70 -0.57 17.43
CA ASP A 167 -27.40 -0.07 16.25
C ASP A 167 -26.72 1.19 15.74
N ILE A 168 -26.67 1.36 14.41
CA ILE A 168 -25.96 2.45 13.76
C ILE A 168 -26.93 3.44 13.10
N THR A 169 -26.53 4.71 13.05
CA THR A 169 -27.20 5.75 12.26
C THR A 169 -26.20 6.37 11.29
N GLU A 170 -26.68 6.69 10.09
CA GLU A 170 -25.88 7.32 9.04
C GLU A 170 -26.35 8.77 8.81
N LEU A 171 -25.40 9.69 8.65
CA LEU A 171 -25.65 11.06 8.20
C LEU A 171 -24.50 11.58 7.34
N THR A 172 -24.69 12.74 6.73
CA THR A 172 -23.62 13.45 6.02
C THR A 172 -23.48 14.87 6.54
N TYR A 173 -22.26 15.40 6.45
CA TYR A 173 -22.01 16.82 6.62
C TYR A 173 -21.19 17.37 5.47
N GLY A 174 -21.34 18.67 5.22
CA GLY A 174 -20.61 19.36 4.17
C GLY A 174 -20.81 20.86 4.23
N SER A 175 -20.09 21.59 3.39
CA SER A 175 -20.14 23.06 3.38
C SER A 175 -21.41 23.64 2.73
N GLY A 176 -22.35 22.81 2.28
CA GLY A 176 -23.52 23.27 1.54
C GLY A 176 -23.18 23.75 0.12
N THR A 177 -21.92 23.64 -0.30
CA THR A 177 -21.41 24.11 -1.59
C THR A 177 -20.73 22.99 -2.36
N GLY A 178 -20.73 23.10 -3.69
CA GLY A 178 -20.12 22.12 -4.58
C GLY A 178 -21.12 21.31 -5.40
N GLN A 179 -20.62 20.34 -6.17
CA GLN A 179 -21.42 19.57 -7.15
C GLN A 179 -22.09 18.31 -6.58
N ARG A 180 -21.84 17.97 -5.31
CA ARG A 180 -22.29 16.72 -4.69
C ARG A 180 -23.49 16.98 -3.78
N PRO A 181 -24.73 16.62 -4.19
CA PRO A 181 -25.94 16.98 -3.44
C PRO A 181 -25.95 16.46 -2.00
N GLU A 182 -25.36 15.29 -1.74
CA GLU A 182 -25.26 14.67 -0.42
C GLU A 182 -24.45 15.48 0.61
N TYR A 183 -23.59 16.39 0.14
CA TYR A 183 -22.81 17.31 0.97
C TYR A 183 -23.20 18.79 0.78
N GLY A 184 -24.13 19.03 -0.15
CA GLY A 184 -24.76 20.31 -0.43
C GLY A 184 -26.13 20.40 0.24
N ASP A 185 -27.17 20.56 -0.58
CA ASP A 185 -28.56 20.74 -0.14
C ASP A 185 -29.11 19.60 0.74
N ASN A 186 -28.55 18.39 0.64
CA ASN A 186 -28.99 17.23 1.42
C ASN A 186 -28.10 16.94 2.64
N ALA A 187 -27.11 17.78 2.94
CA ALA A 187 -26.26 17.60 4.12
C ALA A 187 -27.08 17.73 5.41
N THR A 188 -26.86 16.81 6.36
CA THR A 188 -27.55 16.85 7.67
C THR A 188 -26.95 17.92 8.58
N LEU A 189 -25.64 18.09 8.54
CA LEU A 189 -24.93 19.17 9.23
C LEU A 189 -24.14 20.01 8.23
N THR A 190 -24.03 21.30 8.53
CA THR A 190 -23.27 22.26 7.73
C THR A 190 -21.95 22.60 8.39
N THR A 191 -20.89 22.70 7.60
CA THR A 191 -19.55 23.15 8.03
C THR A 191 -19.16 24.45 7.34
N ASP A 192 -18.29 25.25 7.96
CA ASP A 192 -17.58 26.29 7.24
C ASP A 192 -16.52 25.65 6.30
N PRO A 193 -16.30 26.19 5.09
CA PRO A 193 -15.24 25.71 4.21
C PRO A 193 -13.86 26.13 4.73
N ALA A 194 -12.82 25.39 4.33
CA ALA A 194 -11.43 25.65 4.70
C ALA A 194 -10.66 26.40 3.59
N ASP A 195 -9.83 27.37 3.99
CA ASP A 195 -8.92 28.07 3.08
C ASP A 195 -7.57 27.35 3.02
N ALA A 196 -7.25 26.74 1.88
CA ALA A 196 -5.99 26.07 1.63
C ALA A 196 -5.08 26.84 0.65
N SER A 197 -5.33 28.13 0.41
CA SER A 197 -4.59 28.95 -0.56
C SER A 197 -3.10 29.08 -0.21
N GLY A 198 -2.75 28.97 1.07
CA GLY A 198 -1.36 28.98 1.54
C GLY A 198 -0.64 27.63 1.38
N LEU A 199 -1.37 26.54 1.14
CA LEU A 199 -0.83 25.19 1.04
C LEU A 199 -0.81 24.69 -0.40
N ILE A 200 -1.87 24.95 -1.15
CA ILE A 200 -2.07 24.38 -2.49
C ILE A 200 -1.81 25.42 -3.57
N SER A 201 -1.03 25.02 -4.57
CA SER A 201 -0.89 25.77 -5.82
C SER A 201 -1.28 24.93 -7.04
N GLY A 202 -1.59 25.60 -8.16
CA GLY A 202 -2.07 24.94 -9.38
C GLY A 202 -3.60 24.83 -9.49
N TRP A 203 -4.36 25.37 -8.53
CA TRP A 203 -5.82 25.42 -8.61
C TRP A 203 -6.27 26.43 -9.68
N ASN A 204 -6.69 25.93 -10.85
CA ASN A 204 -7.03 26.74 -12.02
C ASN A 204 -8.54 26.92 -12.22
N ALA A 205 -8.92 27.72 -13.23
CA ALA A 205 -10.32 28.02 -13.56
C ALA A 205 -11.11 26.77 -13.96
N ASP A 206 -10.49 25.83 -14.68
CA ASP A 206 -11.13 24.57 -15.08
C ASP A 206 -11.48 23.70 -13.86
N ARG A 207 -10.58 23.62 -12.88
CA ARG A 207 -10.82 22.90 -11.61
C ARG A 207 -11.91 23.60 -10.79
N ARG A 208 -11.91 24.93 -10.73
CA ARG A 208 -12.98 25.71 -10.08
C ARG A 208 -14.35 25.46 -10.72
N ALA A 209 -14.41 25.40 -12.06
CA ALA A 209 -15.63 25.09 -12.78
C ALA A 209 -16.10 23.65 -12.54
N LEU A 210 -15.18 22.68 -12.53
CA LEU A 210 -15.48 21.27 -12.27
C LEU A 210 -16.08 21.05 -10.87
N TRP A 211 -15.52 21.66 -9.85
CA TRP A 211 -15.89 21.41 -8.45
C TRP A 211 -16.91 22.40 -7.87
N GLY A 212 -17.02 23.60 -8.46
CA GLY A 212 -17.90 24.66 -7.98
C GLY A 212 -17.32 25.52 -6.85
N PHE A 213 -16.07 25.29 -6.45
CA PHE A 213 -15.39 26.04 -5.39
C PHE A 213 -13.90 26.27 -5.69
N GLY A 214 -13.30 27.21 -4.98
CA GLY A 214 -11.88 27.54 -5.08
C GLY A 214 -11.05 26.91 -3.97
N VAL A 215 -9.73 27.00 -4.10
CA VAL A 215 -8.77 26.59 -3.06
C VAL A 215 -8.93 27.39 -1.76
N ASP A 216 -9.52 28.58 -1.85
CA ASP A 216 -9.88 29.47 -0.75
C ASP A 216 -11.13 29.05 0.02
N ALA A 217 -11.85 28.03 -0.45
CA ALA A 217 -13.09 27.56 0.15
C ALA A 217 -13.31 26.06 -0.12
N LEU A 218 -12.34 25.23 0.26
CA LEU A 218 -12.46 23.77 0.13
C LEU A 218 -13.53 23.23 1.10
N PRO A 219 -14.41 22.34 0.64
CA PRO A 219 -15.50 21.85 1.46
C PRO A 219 -15.01 20.79 2.46
N LEU A 220 -15.47 20.88 3.71
CA LEU A 220 -15.27 19.85 4.73
C LEU A 220 -16.41 18.83 4.65
N ASN A 221 -16.28 17.88 3.73
CA ASN A 221 -17.32 16.90 3.45
C ASN A 221 -17.00 15.55 4.10
N ALA A 222 -18.00 14.92 4.74
CA ALA A 222 -17.88 13.53 5.14
C ALA A 222 -19.22 12.80 5.24
N ARG A 223 -19.15 11.49 5.10
CA ARG A 223 -20.20 10.55 5.49
C ARG A 223 -19.89 9.99 6.87
N VAL A 224 -20.87 9.95 7.75
CA VAL A 224 -20.71 9.57 9.15
C VAL A 224 -21.59 8.37 9.46
N TRP A 225 -21.02 7.38 10.13
CA TRP A 225 -21.73 6.31 10.81
C TRP A 225 -21.45 6.45 12.30
N HIS A 226 -22.50 6.43 13.11
CA HIS A 226 -22.34 6.56 14.56
C HIS A 226 -23.24 5.58 15.31
N PRO A 227 -22.77 5.07 16.46
CA PRO A 227 -23.60 4.25 17.34
C PRO A 227 -24.80 5.05 17.87
N GLN A 228 -25.93 4.36 18.06
CA GLN A 228 -27.04 4.86 18.85
C GLN A 228 -26.70 4.70 20.35
N GLY A 229 -26.88 5.78 21.12
CA GLY A 229 -26.61 5.80 22.55
C GLY A 229 -26.28 7.20 23.07
N GLU A 230 -26.00 7.27 24.37
CA GLU A 230 -25.66 8.51 25.08
C GLU A 230 -24.19 8.92 24.85
N GLY A 231 -23.29 7.96 24.63
CA GLY A 231 -21.85 8.22 24.54
C GLY A 231 -21.23 8.59 25.90
N PRO A 232 -20.07 9.27 25.92
CA PRO A 232 -19.29 9.68 24.74
C PRO A 232 -18.67 8.47 24.03
N PHE A 233 -18.47 8.59 22.72
CA PHE A 233 -17.85 7.56 21.88
C PHE A 233 -16.55 8.09 21.25
N PRO A 234 -15.51 7.26 21.09
CA PRO A 234 -14.32 7.61 20.33
C PRO A 234 -14.66 8.04 18.89
N LEU A 235 -13.80 8.85 18.28
CA LEU A 235 -13.96 9.33 16.90
C LEU A 235 -12.84 8.81 16.01
N VAL A 236 -13.19 8.22 14.87
CA VAL A 236 -12.26 7.84 13.81
C VAL A 236 -12.58 8.57 12.51
N LEU A 237 -11.61 9.32 11.99
CA LEU A 237 -11.70 9.89 10.64
C LEU A 237 -11.08 8.93 9.62
N LEU A 238 -11.78 8.63 8.52
CA LEU A 238 -11.29 7.75 7.45
C LEU A 238 -10.99 8.55 6.18
N LEU A 239 -9.74 8.53 5.74
CA LEU A 239 -9.27 9.31 4.61
C LEU A 239 -8.79 8.41 3.46
N HIS A 240 -9.39 8.59 2.29
CA HIS A 240 -8.98 7.89 1.08
C HIS A 240 -7.73 8.52 0.46
N GLY A 241 -7.03 7.75 -0.37
CA GLY A 241 -5.88 8.23 -1.12
C GLY A 241 -6.22 8.74 -2.52
N ASN A 242 -5.21 8.73 -3.38
CA ASN A 242 -5.32 9.25 -4.74
C ASN A 242 -5.80 8.17 -5.72
N LYS A 243 -7.08 8.21 -6.10
CA LYS A 243 -7.63 7.48 -7.25
C LYS A 243 -8.22 8.49 -8.23
N SER A 244 -8.93 8.05 -9.28
CA SER A 244 -9.70 8.95 -10.14
C SER A 244 -10.55 9.91 -9.31
N ASN A 245 -10.48 11.20 -9.63
CA ASN A 245 -11.25 12.24 -8.95
C ASN A 245 -12.78 12.05 -9.11
N ALA A 246 -13.22 11.23 -10.07
CA ALA A 246 -14.60 10.83 -10.31
C ALA A 246 -15.16 9.79 -9.34
N THR A 247 -14.28 8.98 -8.77
CA THR A 247 -14.67 7.83 -7.96
C THR A 247 -14.98 8.31 -6.55
N HIS A 248 -16.24 8.27 -6.10
CA HIS A 248 -16.63 8.63 -4.73
C HIS A 248 -15.88 7.75 -3.72
N SER A 249 -14.69 8.20 -3.30
CA SER A 249 -13.71 7.33 -2.68
C SER A 249 -13.98 7.20 -1.20
N GLU A 250 -14.57 8.22 -0.58
CA GLU A 250 -15.01 8.19 0.81
C GLU A 250 -16.12 7.15 1.05
N ASP A 251 -17.07 6.99 0.11
CA ASP A 251 -18.12 5.97 0.23
C ASP A 251 -17.56 4.55 0.10
N GLY A 252 -16.34 4.41 -0.41
CA GLY A 252 -15.59 3.15 -0.46
C GLY A 252 -15.31 2.52 0.89
N PHE A 253 -15.27 3.33 1.96
CA PHE A 253 -15.05 2.88 3.34
C PHE A 253 -16.32 2.61 4.13
N ARG A 254 -17.51 2.62 3.49
CA ARG A 254 -18.78 2.31 4.17
C ARG A 254 -18.71 1.08 5.07
N TYR A 255 -18.10 0.00 4.58
CA TYR A 255 -17.96 -1.24 5.35
C TYR A 255 -17.11 -1.08 6.63
N LEU A 256 -16.09 -0.21 6.63
CA LEU A 256 -15.32 0.12 7.84
C LEU A 256 -16.09 1.07 8.73
N GLY A 257 -16.78 2.05 8.14
CA GLY A 257 -17.61 3.00 8.87
C GLY A 257 -18.72 2.30 9.69
N GLU A 258 -19.48 1.42 9.04
CA GLU A 258 -20.51 0.61 9.67
C GLU A 258 -19.92 -0.35 10.70
N GLN A 259 -18.78 -0.99 10.40
CA GLN A 259 -18.08 -1.87 11.32
C GLN A 259 -17.69 -1.13 12.60
N LEU A 260 -16.96 -0.03 12.52
CA LEU A 260 -16.50 0.73 13.68
C LEU A 260 -17.69 1.30 14.48
N ALA A 261 -18.71 1.83 13.81
CA ALA A 261 -19.93 2.33 14.45
C ALA A 261 -20.66 1.25 15.25
N SER A 262 -20.76 0.03 14.70
CA SER A 262 -21.39 -1.09 15.42
C SER A 262 -20.63 -1.50 16.69
N HIS A 263 -19.33 -1.16 16.78
CA HIS A 263 -18.47 -1.38 17.95
C HIS A 263 -18.33 -0.15 18.85
N GLY A 264 -19.23 0.83 18.74
CA GLY A 264 -19.27 1.98 19.64
C GLY A 264 -18.26 3.07 19.30
N ILE A 265 -17.86 3.20 18.03
CA ILE A 265 -16.91 4.22 17.56
C ILE A 265 -17.57 5.08 16.48
N ILE A 266 -17.58 6.39 16.63
CA ILE A 266 -18.06 7.30 15.58
C ILE A 266 -17.05 7.27 14.44
N ALA A 267 -17.51 6.97 13.23
CA ALA A 267 -16.67 6.81 12.05
C ALA A 267 -17.09 7.81 10.98
N ALA A 268 -16.19 8.69 10.55
CA ALA A 268 -16.46 9.72 9.54
C ALA A 268 -15.50 9.60 8.36
N SER A 269 -16.00 9.15 7.20
CA SER A 269 -15.19 9.08 5.99
C SER A 269 -15.20 10.39 5.22
N VAL A 270 -14.03 10.99 5.12
CA VAL A 270 -13.80 12.33 4.59
C VAL A 270 -13.63 12.30 3.07
N ASP A 271 -14.32 13.19 2.37
CA ASP A 271 -14.20 13.41 0.93
C ASP A 271 -13.09 14.44 0.63
N GLN A 272 -12.02 13.98 -0.02
CA GLN A 272 -10.96 14.81 -0.59
C GLN A 272 -10.77 14.50 -2.09
N ASN A 273 -11.81 14.07 -2.79
CA ASN A 273 -11.75 13.75 -4.21
C ASN A 273 -11.27 14.91 -5.08
N TYR A 274 -11.53 16.14 -4.64
CA TYR A 274 -11.10 17.37 -5.31
C TYR A 274 -9.59 17.60 -5.28
N LEU A 275 -8.85 16.85 -4.46
CA LEU A 275 -7.38 16.81 -4.41
C LEU A 275 -6.78 15.66 -5.22
N ASN A 276 -7.60 14.77 -5.78
CA ASN A 276 -7.10 13.65 -6.55
C ASN A 276 -6.60 14.08 -7.94
N THR A 277 -5.68 13.28 -8.45
CA THR A 277 -5.16 13.39 -9.80
C THR A 277 -6.25 13.03 -10.80
N GLY A 278 -6.41 13.86 -11.82
CA GLY A 278 -7.34 13.62 -12.91
C GLY A 278 -6.83 14.15 -14.25
N VAL A 279 -7.72 14.19 -15.23
CA VAL A 279 -7.43 14.69 -16.58
C VAL A 279 -6.87 16.13 -16.56
N LEU A 280 -7.28 16.95 -15.59
CA LEU A 280 -6.86 18.34 -15.45
C LEU A 280 -5.39 18.51 -15.01
N ASP A 281 -4.74 17.48 -14.49
CA ASP A 281 -3.39 17.60 -13.90
C ASP A 281 -2.25 17.37 -14.91
N ARG A 282 -2.59 17.03 -16.16
CA ARG A 282 -1.61 16.65 -17.20
C ARG A 282 -0.80 17.81 -17.76
N SER A 283 -1.27 19.05 -17.59
CA SER A 283 -0.58 20.29 -17.97
C SER A 283 0.10 21.00 -16.79
N GLY A 284 0.24 20.30 -15.65
CA GLY A 284 0.71 20.85 -14.38
C GLY A 284 -0.35 20.64 -13.31
N GLY A 285 -0.15 19.62 -12.48
CA GLY A 285 -1.10 19.26 -11.42
C GLY A 285 -0.99 20.12 -10.17
N LEU A 286 -1.81 19.79 -9.18
CA LEU A 286 -1.76 20.42 -7.86
C LEU A 286 -0.43 20.14 -7.15
N ARG A 287 0.10 21.14 -6.44
CA ARG A 287 1.26 21.00 -5.54
C ARG A 287 0.85 21.34 -4.12
N GLY A 288 1.55 20.77 -3.14
CA GLY A 288 1.26 20.95 -1.71
C GLY A 288 0.03 20.19 -1.23
N VAL A 289 -0.51 19.30 -2.08
CA VAL A 289 -1.69 18.48 -1.76
C VAL A 289 -1.46 17.61 -0.54
N ASP A 290 -0.31 16.95 -0.45
CA ASP A 290 -0.07 15.96 0.61
C ASP A 290 -0.06 16.63 2.00
N ALA A 291 0.48 17.85 2.10
CA ALA A 291 0.38 18.69 3.31
C ALA A 291 -1.07 19.13 3.61
N ALA A 292 -1.81 19.52 2.58
CA ALA A 292 -3.19 19.99 2.71
C ALA A 292 -4.16 18.88 3.11
N ARG A 293 -3.94 17.63 2.66
CA ARG A 293 -4.74 16.47 3.08
C ARG A 293 -4.74 16.30 4.60
N GLY A 294 -3.57 16.41 5.22
CA GLY A 294 -3.40 16.36 6.67
C GLY A 294 -4.02 17.57 7.37
N SER A 295 -3.78 18.79 6.86
CA SER A 295 -4.35 20.01 7.43
C SER A 295 -5.88 19.99 7.44
N LEU A 296 -6.51 19.51 6.37
CA LEU A 296 -7.96 19.39 6.30
C LEU A 296 -8.52 18.41 7.33
N LEU A 297 -7.83 17.32 7.67
CA LEU A 297 -8.24 16.44 8.77
C LEU A 297 -8.32 17.20 10.10
N LEU A 298 -7.38 18.11 10.37
CA LEU A 298 -7.42 18.95 11.56
C LEU A 298 -8.61 19.93 11.53
N ASP A 299 -8.97 20.46 10.37
CA ASP A 299 -10.19 21.26 10.20
C ASP A 299 -11.46 20.46 10.49
N HIS A 300 -11.52 19.20 10.06
CA HIS A 300 -12.61 18.30 10.44
C HIS A 300 -12.68 18.08 11.96
N LEU A 301 -11.55 17.88 12.64
CA LEU A 301 -11.52 17.73 14.10
C LEU A 301 -11.98 19.02 14.82
N ARG A 302 -11.64 20.20 14.29
CA ARG A 302 -12.16 21.49 14.79
C ARG A 302 -13.69 21.56 14.67
N ALA A 303 -14.26 21.12 13.54
CA ALA A 303 -15.72 21.07 13.35
C ALA A 303 -16.39 20.12 14.35
N TRP A 304 -15.82 18.92 14.55
CA TRP A 304 -16.29 17.96 15.54
C TRP A 304 -16.27 18.52 16.97
N ARG A 305 -15.21 19.25 17.34
CA ARG A 305 -15.13 19.96 18.62
C ARG A 305 -16.23 20.99 18.80
N THR A 306 -16.51 21.78 17.76
CA THR A 306 -17.60 22.75 17.79
C THR A 306 -18.93 22.06 18.02
N TRP A 307 -19.24 21.01 17.26
CA TRP A 307 -20.49 20.25 17.40
C TRP A 307 -20.64 19.57 18.75
N ASN A 308 -19.56 19.00 19.29
CA ASN A 308 -19.58 18.36 20.60
C ASN A 308 -19.92 19.34 21.74
N ASN A 309 -19.61 20.63 21.55
CA ASN A 309 -19.85 21.69 22.53
C ASN A 309 -21.06 22.59 22.22
N GLN A 310 -21.73 22.38 21.09
CA GLN A 310 -22.82 23.23 20.63
C GLN A 310 -24.17 22.66 21.07
N GLU A 311 -24.84 23.30 22.03
CA GLU A 311 -26.18 22.90 22.48
C GLU A 311 -27.17 22.73 21.30
N GLY A 312 -27.90 21.62 21.31
CA GLY A 312 -28.88 21.27 20.26
C GLY A 312 -28.28 20.60 19.03
N ASN A 313 -26.95 20.44 18.94
CA ASN A 313 -26.33 19.63 17.90
C ASN A 313 -26.53 18.12 18.17
N PRO A 314 -26.74 17.27 17.14
CA PRO A 314 -26.85 15.82 17.32
C PRO A 314 -25.69 15.16 18.09
N PHE A 315 -24.49 15.75 18.04
CA PHE A 315 -23.28 15.25 18.68
C PHE A 315 -22.92 15.96 19.99
N THR A 316 -23.80 16.83 20.53
CA THR A 316 -23.54 17.53 21.81
C THR A 316 -23.21 16.53 22.93
N GLY A 317 -22.00 16.61 23.48
CA GLY A 317 -21.51 15.75 24.57
C GLY A 317 -21.37 14.27 24.21
N LYS A 318 -21.46 13.89 22.93
CA LYS A 318 -21.44 12.48 22.48
C LYS A 318 -20.08 12.00 21.97
N VAL A 319 -19.12 12.89 21.81
CA VAL A 319 -17.82 12.58 21.19
C VAL A 319 -16.71 12.66 22.23
N ASP A 320 -15.97 11.57 22.40
CA ASP A 320 -14.73 11.60 23.18
C ASP A 320 -13.58 12.08 22.28
N LEU A 321 -13.31 13.39 22.34
CA LEU A 321 -12.21 14.01 21.61
C LEU A 321 -10.85 13.74 22.26
N GLY A 322 -10.83 13.17 23.46
CA GLY A 322 -9.62 12.61 24.07
C GLY A 322 -9.21 11.29 23.42
N ALA A 323 -10.08 10.61 22.67
CA ALA A 323 -9.84 9.32 22.02
C ALA A 323 -10.08 9.40 20.50
N VAL A 324 -9.23 10.14 19.78
CA VAL A 324 -9.30 10.25 18.32
C VAL A 324 -8.38 9.25 17.64
N GLY A 325 -8.93 8.51 16.68
CA GLY A 325 -8.17 7.70 15.72
C GLY A 325 -8.23 8.28 14.31
N LEU A 326 -7.23 7.98 13.49
CA LEU A 326 -7.22 8.30 12.07
C LEU A 326 -6.92 7.04 11.25
N LEU A 327 -7.73 6.79 10.23
CA LEU A 327 -7.49 5.75 9.24
C LEU A 327 -7.20 6.38 7.89
N GLY A 328 -6.13 5.95 7.21
CA GLY A 328 -5.72 6.49 5.93
C GLY A 328 -5.34 5.40 4.93
N HIS A 329 -5.77 5.52 3.67
CA HIS A 329 -5.39 4.59 2.59
C HIS A 329 -4.49 5.25 1.55
N SER A 330 -3.41 4.61 1.13
CA SER A 330 -2.50 5.16 0.11
C SER A 330 -1.97 6.52 0.54
N ARG A 331 -2.13 7.59 -0.25
CA ARG A 331 -1.83 8.96 0.18
C ARG A 331 -2.57 9.42 1.43
N GLY A 332 -3.76 8.86 1.70
CA GLY A 332 -4.47 9.09 2.94
C GLY A 332 -3.70 8.55 4.15
N GLY A 333 -2.96 7.45 3.99
CA GLY A 333 -2.11 6.87 5.04
C GLY A 333 -0.91 7.76 5.40
N GLU A 334 -0.35 8.47 4.43
CA GLU A 334 0.66 9.50 4.70
C GLU A 334 0.05 10.78 5.31
N ALA A 335 -1.16 11.13 4.88
CA ALA A 335 -1.86 12.31 5.38
C ALA A 335 -2.24 12.20 6.86
N ILE A 336 -2.52 11.00 7.39
CA ILE A 336 -2.77 10.82 8.83
C ILE A 336 -1.50 11.03 9.66
N ALA A 337 -0.32 10.63 9.17
CA ALA A 337 0.96 10.94 9.80
C ALA A 337 1.24 12.45 9.74
N THR A 338 0.96 13.08 8.60
CA THR A 338 1.05 14.54 8.43
C THR A 338 0.16 15.30 9.41
N ALA A 339 -1.12 14.91 9.53
CA ALA A 339 -2.05 15.55 10.47
C ALA A 339 -1.58 15.41 11.92
N THR A 340 -1.09 14.23 12.29
CA THR A 340 -0.58 13.95 13.65
C THR A 340 0.66 14.79 13.95
N HIS A 341 1.60 14.87 13.01
CA HIS A 341 2.78 15.73 13.14
C HIS A 341 2.42 17.22 13.27
N GLN A 342 1.48 17.70 12.45
CA GLN A 342 0.99 19.07 12.51
C GLN A 342 0.29 19.37 13.84
N HIS A 343 -0.54 18.45 14.35
CA HIS A 343 -1.19 18.58 15.66
C HIS A 343 -0.20 18.56 16.82
N ALA A 344 0.88 17.78 16.72
CA ALA A 344 1.95 17.83 17.74
C ALA A 344 2.67 19.19 17.76
N ALA A 345 2.80 19.86 16.61
CA ALA A 345 3.43 21.17 16.50
C ALA A 345 2.50 22.33 16.89
N ASP A 346 1.20 22.24 16.57
CA ASP A 346 0.15 23.21 16.90
C ASP A 346 -1.10 22.48 17.43
N PRO A 347 -1.12 22.12 18.73
CA PRO A 347 -2.18 21.30 19.30
C PRO A 347 -3.56 21.95 19.27
N LEU A 348 -4.56 21.21 18.81
CA LEU A 348 -5.96 21.58 18.98
C LEU A 348 -6.42 21.31 20.43
N ASP A 349 -6.81 22.37 21.15
CA ASP A 349 -7.31 22.27 22.52
C ASP A 349 -8.42 21.20 22.66
N GLY A 350 -8.24 20.30 23.62
CA GLY A 350 -9.20 19.26 23.98
C GLY A 350 -9.27 18.07 23.01
N ILE A 351 -8.31 17.95 22.08
CA ILE A 351 -8.23 16.85 21.12
C ILE A 351 -6.92 16.08 21.31
N THR A 352 -7.01 14.76 21.39
CA THR A 352 -5.85 13.86 21.45
C THR A 352 -5.97 12.78 20.37
N ILE A 353 -5.07 12.82 19.39
CA ILE A 353 -4.92 11.78 18.36
C ILE A 353 -4.10 10.64 18.97
N ARG A 354 -4.74 9.50 19.25
CA ARG A 354 -4.13 8.35 19.92
C ARG A 354 -3.66 7.24 18.98
N SER A 355 -4.37 7.03 17.87
CA SER A 355 -4.22 5.81 17.07
C SER A 355 -4.30 6.05 15.58
N LEU A 356 -3.36 5.48 14.82
CA LEU A 356 -3.23 5.63 13.38
C LEU A 356 -3.29 4.26 12.69
N LEU A 357 -4.23 4.09 11.75
CA LEU A 357 -4.33 2.90 10.90
C LEU A 357 -4.07 3.25 9.45
N ALA A 358 -2.95 2.79 8.91
CA ALA A 358 -2.56 2.96 7.52
C ALA A 358 -2.88 1.72 6.68
N LEU A 359 -3.70 1.88 5.63
CA LEU A 359 -3.94 0.85 4.61
C LEU A 359 -3.08 1.18 3.39
N ALA A 360 -2.21 0.26 3.00
CA ALA A 360 -1.32 0.39 1.84
C ALA A 360 -0.75 1.81 1.62
N PRO A 361 -0.15 2.45 2.64
CA PRO A 361 0.14 3.88 2.63
C PRO A 361 1.26 4.23 1.65
N SER A 362 1.24 5.45 1.11
CA SER A 362 2.47 6.08 0.62
C SER A 362 3.33 6.57 1.78
N ASP A 363 4.59 6.87 1.49
CA ASP A 363 5.50 7.54 2.44
C ASP A 363 6.50 8.40 1.68
N GLY A 364 6.80 9.60 2.20
CA GLY A 364 7.85 10.50 1.70
C GLY A 364 7.43 11.50 0.61
N GLN A 365 6.14 11.65 0.30
CA GLN A 365 5.59 12.72 -0.54
C GLN A 365 5.56 14.07 0.18
N HIS A 366 5.37 14.06 1.51
CA HIS A 366 5.46 15.23 2.36
C HIS A 366 6.64 15.14 3.33
N ARG A 367 7.52 16.15 3.27
CA ARG A 367 8.71 16.25 4.14
C ARG A 367 8.81 17.67 4.72
N PRO A 368 8.14 17.95 5.86
CA PRO A 368 8.24 19.23 6.55
C PRO A 368 9.71 19.59 6.80
N GLY A 369 10.16 20.77 6.35
CA GLY A 369 11.56 21.18 6.51
C GLY A 369 12.58 20.36 5.73
N GLY A 370 12.15 19.46 4.84
CA GLY A 370 13.01 18.53 4.11
C GLY A 370 13.23 17.17 4.79
N GLU A 371 12.71 17.00 6.02
CA GLU A 371 12.90 15.79 6.82
C GLU A 371 11.68 14.85 6.76
N PRO A 372 11.87 13.52 6.91
CA PRO A 372 10.78 12.58 7.15
C PRO A 372 10.02 12.88 8.45
N ILE A 373 8.77 12.41 8.54
CA ILE A 373 7.93 12.61 9.72
C ILE A 373 8.24 11.52 10.76
N THR A 374 8.70 11.94 11.94
CA THR A 374 8.75 11.13 13.16
C THR A 374 7.52 11.41 14.01
N LEU A 375 6.90 10.35 14.53
CA LEU A 375 5.74 10.46 15.43
C LEU A 375 6.11 9.93 16.82
N ARG A 376 5.58 10.57 17.85
CA ARG A 376 5.85 10.24 19.25
C ARG A 376 4.57 9.85 19.97
N ASP A 377 4.64 8.81 20.80
CA ASP A 377 3.58 8.44 21.76
C ASP A 377 2.20 8.28 21.10
N VAL A 378 2.16 7.59 19.95
CA VAL A 378 0.94 7.22 19.24
C VAL A 378 0.93 5.73 18.93
N ASN A 379 -0.25 5.13 18.92
CA ASN A 379 -0.39 3.78 18.41
C ASN A 379 -0.34 3.81 16.88
N TYR A 380 0.19 2.75 16.26
CA TYR A 380 0.27 2.63 14.80
C TYR A 380 -0.04 1.21 14.32
N LEU A 381 -0.85 1.10 13.27
CA LEU A 381 -1.08 -0.16 12.57
C LEU A 381 -0.97 0.08 11.07
N VAL A 382 -0.21 -0.76 10.37
CA VAL A 382 -0.13 -0.72 8.91
C VAL A 382 -0.45 -2.07 8.27
N LEU A 383 -1.31 -2.07 7.25
CA LEU A 383 -1.64 -3.24 6.44
C LEU A 383 -1.18 -3.00 5.00
N GLN A 384 -0.43 -3.92 4.43
CA GLN A 384 0.05 -3.85 3.03
C GLN A 384 -0.22 -5.15 2.30
N GLY A 385 -0.58 -5.05 1.01
CA GLY A 385 -0.75 -6.22 0.16
C GLY A 385 0.52 -6.60 -0.60
N SER A 386 0.82 -7.89 -0.69
CA SER A 386 1.97 -8.38 -1.47
C SER A 386 1.78 -8.19 -2.98
N HIS A 387 0.54 -8.03 -3.44
CA HIS A 387 0.19 -7.78 -4.85
C HIS A 387 -0.27 -6.34 -5.09
N ASP A 388 0.09 -5.42 -4.19
CA ASP A 388 -0.05 -3.99 -4.45
C ASP A 388 0.80 -3.59 -5.66
N ALA A 389 0.17 -3.03 -6.70
CA ALA A 389 0.83 -2.58 -7.91
C ALA A 389 0.90 -1.04 -8.04
N ASP A 390 0.35 -0.28 -7.07
CA ASP A 390 0.42 1.19 -7.04
C ASP A 390 1.54 1.66 -6.09
N VAL A 391 1.56 1.13 -4.88
CA VAL A 391 2.64 1.25 -3.90
C VAL A 391 3.31 -0.13 -3.76
N ALA A 392 4.12 -0.46 -4.77
CA ALA A 392 4.62 -1.82 -4.96
C ALA A 392 5.62 -2.34 -3.92
N GLY A 393 6.08 -1.53 -2.97
CA GLY A 393 6.88 -1.96 -1.82
C GLY A 393 6.17 -1.61 -0.53
N PHE A 394 6.54 -2.24 0.58
CA PHE A 394 5.90 -1.98 1.88
C PHE A 394 6.34 -0.64 2.51
N ALA A 395 5.99 0.47 1.87
CA ALA A 395 6.42 1.83 2.23
C ALA A 395 6.04 2.23 3.67
N GLY A 396 4.90 1.73 4.18
CA GLY A 396 4.46 2.02 5.53
C GLY A 396 5.36 1.46 6.66
N LEU A 397 6.31 0.57 6.34
CA LEU A 397 7.36 0.16 7.29
C LEU A 397 8.33 1.32 7.60
N ASN A 398 8.54 2.26 6.69
CA ASN A 398 9.37 3.43 6.97
C ASN A 398 8.73 4.31 8.06
N GLN A 399 7.41 4.54 8.00
CA GLN A 399 6.72 5.27 9.07
C GLN A 399 6.66 4.47 10.38
N TYR A 400 6.57 3.13 10.31
CA TYR A 400 6.66 2.24 11.48
C TYR A 400 8.02 2.40 12.20
N GLU A 401 9.11 2.48 11.43
CA GLU A 401 10.47 2.69 11.97
C GLU A 401 10.64 4.05 12.63
N ARG A 402 9.94 5.08 12.14
CA ARG A 402 10.00 6.46 12.67
C ARG A 402 9.01 6.72 13.81
N LEU A 403 8.69 5.70 14.59
CA LEU A 403 7.92 5.82 15.83
C LEU A 403 8.86 5.88 17.03
N GLU A 404 8.61 6.82 17.93
CA GLU A 404 9.35 6.95 19.18
C GLU A 404 8.38 6.88 20.37
N TYR A 405 8.74 6.09 21.38
CA TYR A 405 7.96 5.98 22.61
C TYR A 405 8.76 6.54 23.78
N SER A 406 8.13 7.42 24.54
CA SER A 406 8.70 8.01 25.77
C SER A 406 8.79 6.99 26.91
N GLY A 407 7.95 5.95 26.88
CA GLY A 407 7.76 5.01 27.98
C GLY A 407 6.80 5.50 29.07
N GLU A 408 6.21 6.70 28.94
CA GLU A 408 5.28 7.24 29.94
C GLU A 408 3.89 6.58 29.91
N ALA A 409 3.53 5.97 28.78
CA ALA A 409 2.26 5.28 28.57
C ALA A 409 2.41 4.07 27.65
N ASP A 410 1.42 3.19 27.70
CA ASP A 410 1.34 2.00 26.85
C ASP A 410 0.97 2.39 25.41
N HIS A 411 1.90 2.14 24.49
CA HIS A 411 1.71 2.32 23.05
C HIS A 411 2.10 1.06 22.30
N ILE A 412 1.45 0.83 21.15
CA ILE A 412 1.74 -0.31 20.28
C ILE A 412 2.01 0.13 18.84
N ALA A 413 2.87 -0.60 18.15
CA ALA A 413 2.95 -0.58 16.70
C ALA A 413 2.84 -1.99 16.13
N ALA A 414 2.13 -2.12 15.01
CA ALA A 414 2.02 -3.39 14.29
C ALA A 414 2.05 -3.18 12.78
N ALA A 415 2.60 -4.16 12.05
CA ALA A 415 2.60 -4.18 10.60
C ALA A 415 2.20 -5.57 10.09
N VAL A 416 1.34 -5.60 9.06
CA VAL A 416 0.81 -6.85 8.49
C VAL A 416 0.98 -6.85 6.98
N HIS A 417 1.83 -7.74 6.48
CA HIS A 417 1.96 -8.01 5.05
C HIS A 417 1.01 -9.15 4.66
N ILE A 418 0.10 -8.88 3.74
CA ILE A 418 -1.01 -9.77 3.37
C ILE A 418 -0.74 -10.34 1.97
N GLY A 419 -0.59 -11.66 1.89
CA GLY A 419 -0.45 -12.39 0.65
C GLY A 419 -1.66 -12.15 -0.26
N ARG A 420 -1.41 -11.95 -1.55
CA ARG A 420 -2.47 -11.83 -2.59
C ARG A 420 -3.41 -10.64 -2.43
N ALA A 421 -3.22 -9.76 -1.46
CA ALA A 421 -3.94 -8.49 -1.38
C ALA A 421 -3.32 -7.47 -2.35
N ASN A 422 -4.16 -6.69 -3.03
CA ASN A 422 -3.75 -5.60 -3.92
C ASN A 422 -3.92 -4.23 -3.24
N HIS A 423 -3.59 -3.14 -3.94
CA HIS A 423 -3.78 -1.78 -3.43
C HIS A 423 -5.26 -1.41 -3.29
N GLY A 424 -6.04 -1.71 -4.32
CA GLY A 424 -7.35 -1.12 -4.54
C GLY A 424 -8.46 -1.67 -3.65
N GLN A 425 -8.47 -2.97 -3.32
CA GLN A 425 -9.64 -3.60 -2.71
C GLN A 425 -9.90 -3.23 -1.25
N PHE A 426 -8.97 -2.54 -0.58
CA PHE A 426 -9.23 -1.85 0.69
C PHE A 426 -10.32 -0.79 0.55
N ASN A 427 -10.51 -0.24 -0.65
CA ASN A 427 -11.61 0.66 -0.97
C ASN A 427 -12.59 -0.04 -1.91
N SER A 428 -13.84 -0.21 -1.47
CA SER A 428 -14.85 -0.96 -2.24
C SER A 428 -15.20 -0.37 -3.61
N ARG A 429 -14.78 0.88 -3.89
CA ARG A 429 -15.02 1.59 -5.17
C ARG A 429 -13.83 1.57 -6.13
N TRP A 430 -12.64 1.12 -5.71
CA TRP A 430 -11.42 1.22 -6.52
C TRP A 430 -11.16 0.00 -7.42
N GLY A 431 -11.76 -1.14 -7.09
CA GLY A 431 -11.69 -2.36 -7.90
C GLY A 431 -10.37 -3.13 -7.79
N ARG A 432 -10.15 -4.05 -8.73
CA ARG A 432 -9.01 -4.99 -8.77
C ARG A 432 -7.79 -4.45 -9.51
N HIS A 433 -8.01 -3.59 -10.50
CA HIS A 433 -6.95 -2.96 -11.27
C HIS A 433 -6.42 -1.73 -10.53
N ASP A 434 -5.29 -1.91 -9.85
CA ASP A 434 -4.63 -0.86 -9.08
C ASP A 434 -4.26 0.34 -9.96
N VAL A 435 -3.60 0.08 -11.10
CA VAL A 435 -3.03 1.12 -11.98
C VAL A 435 -3.23 0.82 -13.48
N GLY A 436 -3.09 1.86 -14.30
CA GLY A 436 -3.14 1.77 -15.76
C GLY A 436 -4.54 2.01 -16.35
N TYR A 437 -4.55 2.35 -17.64
CA TYR A 437 -5.76 2.56 -18.45
C TYR A 437 -5.55 1.93 -19.83
N GLY A 438 -6.57 1.30 -20.39
CA GLY A 438 -6.46 0.58 -21.66
C GLY A 438 -5.61 -0.69 -21.54
N LEU A 439 -4.87 -1.01 -22.60
CA LEU A 439 -4.04 -2.22 -22.68
C LEU A 439 -3.10 -2.44 -21.48
N PRO A 440 -2.42 -1.42 -20.90
CA PRO A 440 -1.59 -1.59 -19.70
C PRO A 440 -2.31 -2.19 -18.48
N ALA A 441 -3.62 -1.97 -18.33
CA ALA A 441 -4.38 -2.56 -17.21
C ALA A 441 -4.43 -4.09 -17.31
N ALA A 442 -4.38 -4.65 -18.52
CA ALA A 442 -4.37 -6.09 -18.77
C ALA A 442 -3.04 -6.77 -18.41
N PHE A 443 -2.03 -6.02 -17.96
CA PHE A 443 -0.76 -6.58 -17.48
C PHE A 443 -0.83 -7.08 -16.04
N LEU A 444 -1.84 -6.63 -15.28
CA LEU A 444 -2.07 -7.05 -13.90
C LEU A 444 -2.64 -8.47 -13.86
N ASP A 445 -2.16 -9.28 -12.92
CA ASP A 445 -2.64 -10.63 -12.69
C ASP A 445 -3.76 -10.63 -11.65
N ASP A 446 -4.96 -10.29 -12.11
CA ASP A 446 -6.15 -10.29 -11.25
C ASP A 446 -6.50 -11.70 -10.76
N GLY A 447 -6.05 -12.77 -11.43
CA GLY A 447 -6.41 -14.16 -11.13
C GLY A 447 -5.86 -14.66 -9.79
N VAL A 448 -4.74 -14.09 -9.33
CA VAL A 448 -4.10 -14.48 -8.07
C VAL A 448 -4.63 -13.76 -6.85
N LEU A 449 -5.35 -12.65 -7.01
CA LEU A 449 -5.71 -11.82 -5.87
C LEU A 449 -6.74 -12.50 -4.95
N LEU A 450 -6.77 -12.09 -3.69
CA LEU A 450 -7.92 -12.32 -2.82
C LEU A 450 -9.19 -11.78 -3.48
N THR A 451 -10.34 -12.36 -3.15
CA THR A 451 -11.62 -11.72 -3.50
C THR A 451 -11.73 -10.37 -2.76
N PRO A 452 -12.49 -9.39 -3.31
CA PRO A 452 -12.66 -8.11 -2.64
C PRO A 452 -13.22 -8.25 -1.22
N GLU A 453 -14.12 -9.21 -1.01
CA GLU A 453 -14.76 -9.49 0.28
C GLU A 453 -13.75 -10.04 1.30
N GLN A 454 -12.86 -10.95 0.87
CA GLN A 454 -11.81 -11.49 1.72
C GLN A 454 -10.84 -10.40 2.18
N GLN A 455 -10.36 -9.55 1.26
CA GLN A 455 -9.43 -8.47 1.61
C GLN A 455 -10.08 -7.44 2.55
N ARG A 456 -11.33 -7.06 2.30
CA ARG A 456 -12.08 -6.16 3.21
C ARG A 456 -12.37 -6.80 4.56
N ARG A 457 -12.63 -8.11 4.62
CA ARG A 457 -12.78 -8.83 5.89
C ARG A 457 -11.52 -8.78 6.75
N ILE A 458 -10.34 -8.92 6.13
CA ILE A 458 -9.05 -8.71 6.82
C ILE A 458 -8.99 -7.29 7.38
N ALA A 459 -9.26 -6.28 6.54
CA ALA A 459 -9.26 -4.88 6.99
C ALA A 459 -10.24 -4.62 8.15
N SER A 460 -11.46 -5.17 8.10
CA SER A 460 -12.45 -5.04 9.18
C SER A 460 -11.99 -5.71 10.48
N ALA A 461 -11.44 -6.93 10.41
CA ALA A 461 -10.94 -7.65 11.58
C ALA A 461 -9.83 -6.88 12.31
N TYR A 462 -8.83 -6.42 11.55
CA TYR A 462 -7.71 -5.66 12.08
C TYR A 462 -8.13 -4.27 12.57
N ALA A 463 -8.94 -3.53 11.80
CA ALA A 463 -9.41 -2.20 12.21
C ALA A 463 -10.27 -2.26 13.48
N THR A 464 -11.16 -3.25 13.59
CA THR A 464 -11.99 -3.44 14.80
C THR A 464 -11.10 -3.74 16.00
N THR A 465 -10.23 -4.74 15.91
CA THR A 465 -9.33 -5.12 17.01
C THR A 465 -8.45 -3.96 17.44
N TYR A 466 -7.90 -3.23 16.47
CA TYR A 466 -6.99 -2.12 16.72
C TYR A 466 -7.68 -0.92 17.39
N PHE A 467 -8.77 -0.41 16.81
CA PHE A 467 -9.40 0.81 17.36
C PHE A 467 -10.16 0.53 18.65
N THR A 468 -10.84 -0.62 18.77
CA THR A 468 -11.48 -0.98 20.05
C THR A 468 -10.46 -1.21 21.17
N GLY A 469 -9.26 -1.71 20.83
CA GLY A 469 -8.22 -1.95 21.82
C GLY A 469 -7.36 -0.74 22.19
N THR A 470 -7.23 0.25 21.30
CA THR A 470 -6.34 1.41 21.51
C THR A 470 -7.07 2.71 21.83
N LEU A 471 -8.38 2.81 21.53
CA LEU A 471 -9.20 3.98 21.86
C LEU A 471 -10.07 3.78 23.11
N ALA A 472 -10.19 2.55 23.61
CA ALA A 472 -10.89 2.28 24.86
C ALA A 472 -10.02 2.63 26.08
N ASP A 473 -10.66 2.89 27.22
CA ASP A 473 -9.98 3.16 28.49
C ASP A 473 -9.31 1.92 29.10
N GLN A 474 -9.70 0.72 28.68
CA GLN A 474 -9.12 -0.54 29.14
C GLN A 474 -8.24 -1.15 28.04
N PRO A 475 -7.09 -1.77 28.40
CA PRO A 475 -6.22 -2.44 27.44
C PRO A 475 -6.99 -3.48 26.62
N GLY A 476 -6.90 -3.39 25.29
CA GLY A 476 -7.55 -4.30 24.37
C GLY A 476 -6.91 -5.69 24.25
N GLU A 477 -7.65 -6.62 23.64
CA GLU A 477 -7.13 -7.92 23.22
C GLU A 477 -6.28 -7.76 21.93
N PHE A 478 -4.96 -7.69 22.07
CA PHE A 478 -4.02 -7.51 20.94
C PHE A 478 -3.47 -8.81 20.35
N ALA A 479 -4.05 -9.97 20.68
CA ALA A 479 -3.56 -11.27 20.21
C ALA A 479 -3.45 -11.34 18.67
N LEU A 480 -4.43 -10.79 17.95
CA LEU A 480 -4.42 -10.72 16.48
C LEU A 480 -3.32 -9.81 15.93
N LEU A 481 -3.00 -8.71 16.61
CA LEU A 481 -1.96 -7.77 16.17
C LEU A 481 -0.55 -8.34 16.38
N ARG A 482 -0.39 -9.13 17.44
CA ARG A 482 0.86 -9.83 17.76
C ARG A 482 1.08 -11.04 16.85
N ASP A 483 0.01 -11.74 16.51
CA ASP A 483 0.06 -12.98 15.75
C ASP A 483 -1.23 -13.20 14.94
N HIS A 484 -1.14 -13.15 13.61
CA HIS A 484 -2.27 -13.35 12.70
C HIS A 484 -3.00 -14.68 12.92
N ARG A 485 -2.28 -15.71 13.38
CA ARG A 485 -2.84 -17.05 13.62
C ARG A 485 -3.88 -17.05 14.74
N ALA A 486 -3.84 -16.08 15.64
CA ALA A 486 -4.90 -15.91 16.63
C ALA A 486 -6.26 -15.68 15.96
N GLY A 487 -6.28 -15.06 14.78
CA GLY A 487 -7.46 -14.87 13.94
C GLY A 487 -7.70 -15.95 12.90
N ALA A 488 -6.94 -17.05 12.86
CA ALA A 488 -7.03 -18.07 11.81
C ALA A 488 -8.44 -18.62 11.55
N PRO A 489 -9.31 -18.83 12.57
CA PRO A 489 -10.70 -19.26 12.32
C PRO A 489 -11.55 -18.22 11.56
N TRP A 490 -11.13 -16.96 11.59
CA TRP A 490 -11.92 -15.82 11.13
C TRP A 490 -11.36 -15.16 9.87
N LEU A 491 -10.05 -15.28 9.63
CA LEU A 491 -9.37 -14.68 8.48
C LEU A 491 -9.42 -15.58 7.24
N PRO A 492 -9.38 -15.00 6.02
CA PRO A 492 -9.17 -15.76 4.79
C PRO A 492 -7.86 -16.54 4.81
N ASP A 493 -7.88 -17.74 4.22
CA ASP A 493 -6.71 -18.59 4.04
C ASP A 493 -5.75 -17.99 3.00
N THR A 494 -4.70 -17.32 3.48
CA THR A 494 -3.61 -16.74 2.70
C THR A 494 -2.36 -16.57 3.56
N GLY A 495 -1.23 -16.17 2.96
CA GLY A 495 0.00 -15.92 3.70
C GLY A 495 -0.07 -14.59 4.44
N TYR A 496 0.42 -14.55 5.68
CA TYR A 496 0.54 -13.33 6.46
C TYR A 496 1.95 -13.24 7.07
N VAL A 497 2.47 -12.02 7.15
CA VAL A 497 3.67 -11.71 7.94
C VAL A 497 3.28 -10.59 8.90
N SER A 498 3.48 -10.83 10.19
CA SER A 498 3.08 -9.91 11.27
C SER A 498 4.32 -9.44 12.02
N ARG A 499 4.43 -8.11 12.17
CA ARG A 499 5.37 -7.43 13.06
C ARG A 499 4.61 -6.74 14.18
N TYR A 500 5.22 -6.67 15.35
CA TYR A 500 4.65 -6.05 16.52
C TYR A 500 5.74 -5.54 17.45
N THR A 501 5.58 -4.32 17.94
CA THR A 501 6.36 -3.77 19.05
C THR A 501 5.44 -2.96 19.96
N ASP A 502 5.89 -2.70 21.18
CA ASP A 502 5.18 -1.91 22.18
C ASP A 502 6.16 -1.04 22.97
N SER A 503 5.65 -0.10 23.75
CA SER A 503 6.48 0.85 24.52
C SER A 503 7.31 0.19 25.64
N THR A 504 7.09 -1.10 25.94
CA THR A 504 7.91 -1.86 26.90
C THR A 504 9.09 -2.56 26.23
N THR A 505 9.10 -2.64 24.90
CA THR A 505 10.17 -3.29 24.15
C THR A 505 11.48 -2.52 24.28
N THR A 506 12.52 -3.22 24.77
CA THR A 506 13.90 -2.73 24.79
C THR A 506 14.75 -3.60 23.87
N VAL A 507 15.31 -3.01 22.82
CA VAL A 507 16.14 -3.71 21.82
C VAL A 507 17.61 -3.38 21.97
N THR A 508 18.46 -4.35 21.62
CA THR A 508 19.91 -4.23 21.64
C THR A 508 20.47 -4.36 20.23
N ASN A 509 20.36 -3.29 19.44
CA ASN A 509 20.74 -3.28 18.02
C ASN A 509 22.14 -2.66 17.75
N THR A 510 22.99 -2.48 18.76
CA THR A 510 24.31 -1.84 18.58
C THR A 510 25.42 -2.84 18.24
N ALA A 511 26.42 -2.41 17.48
CA ALA A 511 27.56 -3.25 17.09
C ALA A 511 28.38 -3.75 18.30
N ASP A 512 28.39 -2.99 19.40
CA ASP A 512 29.15 -3.36 20.61
C ASP A 512 28.47 -4.47 21.43
N THR A 513 27.19 -4.70 21.19
CA THR A 513 26.34 -5.62 21.95
C THR A 513 25.89 -6.85 21.16
N LEU A 514 26.22 -6.90 19.86
CA LEU A 514 25.90 -8.01 18.97
C LEU A 514 27.18 -8.74 18.55
N ARG A 515 27.16 -10.07 18.64
CA ARG A 515 28.27 -10.94 18.21
C ARG A 515 27.76 -12.02 17.28
N THR A 516 28.41 -12.18 16.14
CA THR A 516 28.08 -13.25 15.18
C THR A 516 29.21 -14.26 15.14
N ASP A 517 28.87 -15.53 15.34
CA ASP A 517 29.77 -16.67 15.20
C ASP A 517 29.26 -17.61 14.09
N GLY A 518 30.17 -18.18 13.30
CA GLY A 518 29.81 -19.18 12.28
C GLY A 518 28.95 -18.66 11.12
N ALA A 519 28.97 -17.36 10.86
CA ALA A 519 28.31 -16.71 9.73
C ALA A 519 29.05 -15.42 9.34
N ASP A 520 28.94 -15.02 8.08
CA ASP A 520 29.26 -13.65 7.68
C ASP A 520 28.08 -12.74 8.08
N SER A 521 28.38 -11.58 8.65
CA SER A 521 27.35 -10.61 9.05
C SER A 521 27.60 -9.26 8.38
N THR A 522 26.53 -8.61 7.92
CA THR A 522 26.60 -7.26 7.34
C THR A 522 25.33 -6.50 7.66
N THR A 523 25.49 -5.28 8.16
CA THR A 523 24.40 -4.35 8.39
C THR A 523 23.97 -3.70 7.07
N ILE A 524 22.70 -3.85 6.69
CA ILE A 524 22.14 -3.30 5.45
C ILE A 524 20.79 -2.63 5.72
N PRO A 525 20.36 -1.66 4.90
CA PRO A 525 18.96 -1.23 4.90
C PRO A 525 18.05 -2.41 4.50
N LEU A 526 16.85 -2.48 5.09
CA LEU A 526 15.86 -3.50 4.75
C LEU A 526 15.56 -3.45 3.24
N PRO A 527 15.81 -4.52 2.46
CA PRO A 527 15.56 -4.49 1.03
C PRO A 527 14.05 -4.61 0.75
N LEU A 528 13.43 -3.56 0.21
CA LEU A 528 12.03 -3.57 -0.25
C LEU A 528 11.95 -3.61 -1.78
N ARG A 529 10.78 -3.92 -2.33
CA ARG A 529 10.61 -4.10 -3.81
C ARG A 529 10.86 -2.82 -4.61
N THR A 530 10.68 -1.66 -3.99
CA THR A 530 10.82 -0.33 -4.62
C THR A 530 12.10 0.41 -4.23
N GLY A 531 12.97 -0.20 -3.43
CA GLY A 531 14.22 0.41 -2.94
C GLY A 531 14.57 -0.03 -1.52
N PRO A 532 15.68 0.46 -0.96
CA PRO A 532 15.99 0.26 0.45
C PRO A 532 14.94 0.97 1.34
N GLY A 533 14.46 0.27 2.37
CA GLY A 533 13.71 0.86 3.48
C GLY A 533 14.61 1.65 4.44
N GLU A 534 13.99 2.33 5.40
CA GLU A 534 14.72 3.13 6.40
C GLU A 534 15.26 2.30 7.57
N GLU A 535 14.58 1.20 7.89
CA GLU A 535 15.04 0.24 8.90
C GLU A 535 16.38 -0.38 8.49
N THR A 536 17.26 -0.51 9.47
CA THR A 536 18.56 -1.16 9.33
C THR A 536 18.53 -2.55 9.95
N VAL A 537 18.89 -3.58 9.18
CA VAL A 537 18.85 -4.98 9.60
C VAL A 537 20.22 -5.64 9.50
N LEU A 538 20.46 -6.66 10.33
CA LEU A 538 21.64 -7.50 10.24
C LEU A 538 21.37 -8.66 9.28
N ARG A 539 22.08 -8.70 8.15
CA ARG A 539 22.09 -9.84 7.25
C ARG A 539 23.14 -10.84 7.70
N LEU A 540 22.71 -12.07 7.96
CA LEU A 540 23.55 -13.22 8.25
C LEU A 540 23.60 -14.12 7.02
N GLU A 541 24.79 -14.53 6.60
CA GLU A 541 24.99 -15.49 5.52
C GLU A 541 25.93 -16.61 5.96
N TRP A 542 25.60 -17.86 5.61
CA TRP A 542 26.42 -19.00 5.98
C TRP A 542 26.44 -20.08 4.90
N ASP A 543 27.56 -20.78 4.85
CA ASP A 543 27.77 -21.97 4.02
C ASP A 543 27.28 -23.23 4.72
N GLN A 544 27.04 -24.27 3.92
CA GLN A 544 26.66 -25.59 4.42
C GLN A 544 27.68 -26.12 5.43
N GLY A 545 27.19 -26.57 6.59
CA GLY A 545 27.97 -27.16 7.67
C GLY A 545 28.47 -26.16 8.71
N GLN A 546 28.29 -24.85 8.49
CA GLN A 546 28.54 -23.85 9.51
C GLN A 546 27.48 -23.91 10.63
N GLN A 547 27.73 -23.23 11.76
CA GLN A 547 26.81 -23.15 12.90
C GLN A 547 26.59 -21.67 13.21
N PRO A 548 25.69 -21.00 12.49
CA PRO A 548 25.46 -19.56 12.63
C PRO A 548 24.82 -19.29 13.98
N VAL A 549 25.43 -18.42 14.78
CA VAL A 549 24.89 -17.96 16.06
C VAL A 549 25.02 -16.45 16.14
N LEU A 550 23.90 -15.77 16.37
CA LEU A 550 23.86 -14.34 16.67
C LEU A 550 23.54 -14.16 18.15
N THR A 551 24.44 -13.55 18.91
CA THR A 551 24.29 -13.31 20.35
C THR A 551 24.13 -11.82 20.63
N ALA A 552 23.11 -11.48 21.41
CA ALA A 552 22.85 -10.15 21.93
C ALA A 552 23.07 -10.13 23.44
N ASP A 553 23.86 -9.15 23.91
CA ASP A 553 23.94 -8.82 25.32
C ASP A 553 22.70 -7.99 25.71
N LEU A 554 22.12 -8.27 26.86
CA LEU A 554 20.94 -7.55 27.36
C LEU A 554 21.32 -6.60 28.51
N PRO A 555 20.53 -5.53 28.72
CA PRO A 555 20.67 -4.71 29.91
C PRO A 555 20.44 -5.55 31.18
N ALA A 556 21.12 -5.20 32.27
CA ALA A 556 21.02 -5.95 33.52
C ALA A 556 19.62 -5.86 34.15
N ASN A 557 19.10 -7.00 34.61
CA ASN A 557 17.76 -7.16 35.19
C ASN A 557 16.66 -6.54 34.32
N PRO A 558 16.46 -7.05 33.08
CA PRO A 558 15.36 -6.60 32.26
C PRO A 558 14.06 -7.07 32.92
N ASP A 559 13.30 -6.16 33.54
CA ASP A 559 11.95 -6.46 34.02
C ASP A 559 11.08 -6.79 32.79
N ALA A 560 11.05 -8.06 32.39
CA ALA A 560 10.51 -8.51 31.11
C ALA A 560 9.73 -9.82 31.26
N ASP A 561 8.80 -10.06 30.34
CA ASP A 561 8.03 -11.31 30.26
C ASP A 561 8.39 -12.15 29.03
N SER A 562 9.07 -11.55 28.05
CA SER A 562 9.35 -12.16 26.77
C SER A 562 10.69 -11.72 26.20
N ILE A 563 11.37 -12.63 25.49
CA ILE A 563 12.42 -12.29 24.52
C ILE A 563 11.75 -11.95 23.20
N VAL A 564 12.20 -10.89 22.55
CA VAL A 564 11.69 -10.46 21.24
C VAL A 564 12.82 -10.36 20.22
N PHE A 565 12.50 -10.68 18.96
CA PHE A 565 13.35 -10.39 17.80
C PHE A 565 12.52 -10.45 16.52
N ASP A 566 12.96 -9.70 15.52
CA ASP A 566 12.36 -9.68 14.20
C ASP A 566 13.29 -10.42 13.22
N ALA A 567 12.75 -11.39 12.47
CA ALA A 567 13.56 -12.13 11.50
C ALA A 567 12.81 -12.55 10.23
N ALA A 568 13.54 -12.64 9.11
CA ALA A 568 13.07 -13.21 7.85
C ALA A 568 14.17 -14.04 7.18
N ALA A 569 13.81 -15.20 6.61
CA ALA A 569 14.71 -15.91 5.72
C ALA A 569 14.75 -15.22 4.35
N THR A 570 15.93 -15.06 3.73
CA THR A 570 16.04 -14.47 2.38
C THR A 570 16.27 -15.51 1.29
N THR A 571 16.97 -16.60 1.61
CA THR A 571 17.27 -17.73 0.72
C THR A 571 17.38 -19.03 1.52
N GLY A 572 17.18 -20.17 0.85
CA GLY A 572 17.37 -21.50 1.46
C GLY A 572 16.09 -22.13 2.02
N THR A 573 16.23 -23.36 2.52
CA THR A 573 15.20 -23.99 3.36
C THR A 573 15.07 -23.21 4.65
N THR A 574 13.86 -23.08 5.19
CA THR A 574 13.59 -22.46 6.50
C THR A 574 14.34 -23.24 7.58
N GLY A 575 15.61 -22.88 7.82
CA GLY A 575 16.41 -23.46 8.87
C GLY A 575 15.70 -23.23 10.19
N ALA A 576 15.65 -24.26 11.04
CA ALA A 576 15.13 -24.09 12.38
C ALA A 576 15.98 -23.03 13.09
N VAL A 577 15.34 -22.04 13.70
CA VAL A 577 16.00 -21.12 14.63
C VAL A 577 15.78 -21.66 16.02
N THR A 578 16.85 -21.78 16.80
CA THR A 578 16.76 -22.10 18.23
C THR A 578 17.14 -20.85 19.01
N VAL A 579 16.23 -20.39 19.86
CA VAL A 579 16.49 -19.29 20.80
C VAL A 579 17.15 -19.88 22.03
N ARG A 580 18.28 -19.29 22.44
CA ARG A 580 18.98 -19.61 23.68
C ARG A 580 18.97 -18.40 24.58
N ALA A 581 18.73 -18.60 25.86
CA ALA A 581 18.73 -17.55 26.87
C ALA A 581 19.67 -17.96 28.01
N THR A 582 20.52 -17.03 28.46
CA THR A 582 21.48 -17.29 29.54
C THR A 582 21.28 -16.27 30.67
N ASP A 583 21.20 -16.75 31.91
CA ASP A 583 21.10 -15.91 33.10
C ASP A 583 22.48 -15.49 33.65
N GLY A 584 22.51 -14.69 34.72
CA GLY A 584 23.74 -14.22 35.35
C GLY A 584 24.55 -15.28 36.09
N ASP A 585 23.92 -16.42 36.42
CA ASP A 585 24.60 -17.61 36.98
C ASP A 585 25.24 -18.49 35.88
N GLY A 586 24.99 -18.17 34.61
CA GLY A 586 25.52 -18.88 33.45
C GLY A 586 24.70 -20.11 33.03
N THR A 587 23.48 -20.25 33.54
CA THR A 587 22.53 -21.29 33.12
C THR A 587 21.96 -20.92 31.75
N THR A 588 22.14 -21.79 30.75
CA THR A 588 21.59 -21.59 29.40
C THR A 588 20.43 -22.54 29.13
N VAL A 589 19.27 -21.98 28.79
CA VAL A 589 18.09 -22.71 28.32
C VAL A 589 17.90 -22.49 26.81
N SER A 590 17.17 -23.39 26.15
CA SER A 590 16.95 -23.32 24.69
C SER A 590 15.54 -23.73 24.30
N LEU A 591 14.96 -23.00 23.35
CA LEU A 591 13.65 -23.29 22.78
C LEU A 591 13.69 -23.16 21.25
N PRO A 592 13.23 -24.16 20.48
CA PRO A 592 13.06 -24.01 19.05
C PRO A 592 12.02 -22.91 18.76
N ALA A 593 12.37 -21.92 17.94
CA ALA A 593 11.46 -20.83 17.58
C ALA A 593 10.17 -21.35 16.92
N THR A 594 10.23 -22.52 16.27
CA THR A 594 9.07 -23.22 15.68
C THR A 594 7.99 -23.61 16.70
N GLU A 595 8.31 -23.73 17.99
CA GLU A 595 7.31 -23.93 19.04
C GLU A 595 6.42 -22.70 19.22
N VAL A 596 6.96 -21.50 18.92
CA VAL A 596 6.20 -20.26 18.85
C VAL A 596 5.68 -20.08 17.43
N ARG A 597 6.55 -19.91 16.43
CA ARG A 597 6.20 -19.74 15.01
C ARG A 597 7.36 -20.12 14.06
N PRO A 598 7.09 -20.62 12.84
CA PRO A 598 8.15 -20.96 11.89
C PRO A 598 8.77 -19.70 11.27
N LEU A 599 10.10 -19.70 11.02
CA LEU A 599 10.77 -18.66 10.22
C LEU A 599 10.29 -18.73 8.77
N ARG A 600 9.94 -17.57 8.19
CA ARG A 600 9.28 -17.47 6.90
C ARG A 600 10.23 -17.01 5.80
N THR A 601 10.01 -17.56 4.60
CA THR A 601 10.48 -16.95 3.36
C THR A 601 9.53 -15.82 2.95
N PRO A 602 9.99 -14.89 2.10
CA PRO A 602 9.19 -13.73 1.69
C PRO A 602 7.90 -14.14 0.96
N LEU A 603 6.82 -13.41 1.19
CA LEU A 603 5.56 -13.63 0.48
C LEU A 603 5.73 -13.39 -1.03
N PRO A 604 5.14 -14.22 -1.90
CA PRO A 604 5.07 -13.93 -3.33
C PRO A 604 4.35 -12.61 -3.60
N GLY A 605 4.93 -11.78 -4.46
CA GLY A 605 4.40 -10.48 -4.86
C GLY A 605 4.41 -10.24 -6.36
N GLN A 606 4.25 -11.30 -7.16
CA GLN A 606 4.13 -11.19 -8.61
C GLN A 606 2.71 -10.73 -9.00
N TYR A 607 2.46 -9.41 -8.93
CA TYR A 607 1.21 -8.77 -9.35
C TYR A 607 1.02 -8.63 -10.87
N LEU A 608 2.03 -8.95 -11.69
CA LEU A 608 1.92 -8.96 -13.15
C LEU A 608 1.79 -10.39 -13.69
N VAL A 609 1.16 -10.52 -14.85
CA VAL A 609 0.95 -11.81 -15.53
C VAL A 609 2.24 -12.58 -15.85
N ALA A 610 3.40 -11.92 -15.81
CA ALA A 610 4.71 -12.55 -15.98
C ALA A 610 5.83 -11.86 -15.20
N SER A 611 6.75 -12.66 -14.63
CA SER A 611 7.89 -12.19 -13.83
C SER A 611 8.80 -11.19 -14.55
N TRP A 612 9.07 -11.41 -15.83
CA TRP A 612 9.94 -10.52 -16.63
C TRP A 612 9.37 -9.11 -16.80
N MET A 613 8.07 -8.91 -16.55
CA MET A 613 7.42 -7.61 -16.66
C MET A 613 7.63 -6.71 -15.42
N HIS A 614 8.11 -7.27 -14.30
CA HIS A 614 8.32 -6.50 -13.08
C HIS A 614 9.54 -5.58 -13.17
N PRO A 615 9.45 -4.32 -12.68
CA PRO A 615 10.58 -3.40 -12.65
C PRO A 615 11.59 -3.71 -11.52
N GLY A 616 11.19 -4.50 -10.52
CA GLY A 616 11.98 -4.84 -9.34
C GLY A 616 11.78 -6.30 -8.90
N PRO A 617 12.28 -6.66 -7.70
CA PRO A 617 12.13 -7.99 -7.13
C PRO A 617 10.65 -8.41 -7.02
N LEU A 618 10.41 -9.72 -7.09
CA LEU A 618 9.05 -10.30 -6.96
C LEU A 618 8.63 -10.48 -5.50
N THR A 619 9.54 -10.32 -4.56
CA THR A 619 9.33 -10.50 -3.13
C THR A 619 10.14 -9.47 -2.34
N GLU A 620 9.75 -9.24 -1.09
CA GLU A 620 10.51 -8.44 -0.12
C GLU A 620 10.52 -9.16 1.25
N PRO A 621 11.69 -9.35 1.87
CA PRO A 621 11.86 -10.10 3.12
C PRO A 621 11.44 -9.28 4.34
N VAL A 622 10.14 -9.00 4.46
CA VAL A 622 9.57 -8.35 5.65
C VAL A 622 9.86 -9.24 6.87
N PRO A 623 10.62 -8.76 7.88
CA PRO A 623 10.84 -9.50 9.11
C PRO A 623 9.52 -9.78 9.82
N GLN A 624 9.45 -10.88 10.55
CA GLN A 624 8.31 -11.19 11.41
C GLN A 624 8.75 -11.16 12.86
N THR A 625 7.89 -10.70 13.75
CA THR A 625 8.20 -10.68 15.18
C THR A 625 8.02 -12.05 15.80
N PHE A 626 9.04 -12.48 16.51
CA PHE A 626 9.03 -13.60 17.42
C PHE A 626 8.99 -13.06 18.85
N ARG A 627 8.03 -13.56 19.64
CA ARG A 627 7.91 -13.24 21.06
C ARG A 627 7.93 -14.55 21.84
N ILE A 628 9.04 -14.82 22.50
CA ILE A 628 9.28 -16.06 23.25
C ILE A 628 9.01 -15.80 24.73
N PRO A 629 7.96 -16.39 25.32
CA PRO A 629 7.67 -16.19 26.74
C PRO A 629 8.81 -16.72 27.61
N LEU A 630 9.27 -15.93 28.58
CA LEU A 630 10.31 -16.35 29.52
C LEU A 630 9.86 -17.52 30.40
N ASP A 631 8.57 -17.60 30.71
CA ASP A 631 7.97 -18.74 31.41
C ASP A 631 8.10 -20.07 30.63
N ASP A 632 8.10 -20.02 29.31
CA ASP A 632 8.27 -21.22 28.47
C ASP A 632 9.71 -21.73 28.57
N LEU A 633 10.68 -20.81 28.59
CA LEU A 633 12.10 -21.09 28.78
C LEU A 633 12.40 -21.59 30.21
N ALA A 634 11.87 -20.94 31.24
CA ALA A 634 12.06 -21.33 32.64
C ALA A 634 11.47 -22.70 32.97
N ARG A 635 10.46 -23.16 32.22
CA ARG A 635 9.93 -24.53 32.34
C ARG A 635 10.89 -25.60 31.84
N THR A 636 11.90 -25.26 31.05
CA THR A 636 12.87 -26.22 30.52
C THR A 636 13.95 -26.60 31.55
N ASP A 637 14.37 -25.65 32.39
CA ASP A 637 15.31 -25.88 33.49
C ASP A 637 14.96 -24.99 34.71
N PRO A 638 14.58 -25.56 35.86
CA PRO A 638 14.28 -24.79 37.07
C PRO A 638 15.47 -24.00 37.66
N ALA A 639 16.71 -24.27 37.23
CA ALA A 639 17.88 -23.52 37.65
C ALA A 639 18.02 -22.15 36.96
N PHE A 640 17.31 -21.94 35.84
CA PHE A 640 17.34 -20.70 35.08
C PHE A 640 16.52 -19.60 35.79
N ASP A 641 17.13 -18.45 36.08
CA ASP A 641 16.42 -17.28 36.60
C ASP A 641 16.10 -16.27 35.48
N PRO A 642 14.85 -16.19 34.98
CA PRO A 642 14.48 -15.27 33.91
C PRO A 642 14.63 -13.80 34.30
N ARG A 643 14.71 -13.47 35.59
CA ARG A 643 14.85 -12.08 36.07
C ARG A 643 16.29 -11.56 35.97
N ASP A 644 17.26 -12.45 35.89
CA ASP A 644 18.68 -12.13 35.73
C ASP A 644 19.18 -12.51 34.34
N LEU A 645 18.32 -12.32 33.32
CA LEU A 645 18.66 -12.62 31.93
C LEU A 645 19.78 -11.70 31.44
N THR A 646 20.88 -12.27 30.95
CA THR A 646 22.07 -11.51 30.51
C THR A 646 22.31 -11.57 29.01
N THR A 647 22.04 -12.71 28.37
CA THR A 647 22.27 -12.87 26.92
C THR A 647 21.18 -13.67 26.24
N VAL A 648 20.92 -13.32 24.98
CA VAL A 648 20.05 -14.07 24.07
C VAL A 648 20.84 -14.44 22.84
N SER A 649 20.80 -15.70 22.42
CA SER A 649 21.42 -16.17 21.18
C SER A 649 20.40 -16.81 20.25
N LEU A 650 20.48 -16.47 18.96
CA LEU A 650 19.74 -17.08 17.88
C LEU A 650 20.66 -18.03 17.13
N ALA A 651 20.46 -19.34 17.28
CA ALA A 651 21.21 -20.37 16.59
C ALA A 651 20.42 -20.85 15.36
N PHE A 652 20.98 -20.68 14.17
CA PHE A 652 20.36 -21.08 12.91
C PHE A 652 20.82 -22.49 12.50
N ASP A 653 19.94 -23.25 11.86
CA ASP A 653 20.30 -24.55 11.29
C ASP A 653 21.20 -24.38 10.04
N GLY A 654 22.48 -24.70 10.20
CA GLY A 654 23.47 -24.68 9.12
C GLY A 654 23.64 -26.01 8.37
N THR A 655 22.72 -26.97 8.49
CA THR A 655 22.73 -28.21 7.68
C THR A 655 22.73 -27.94 6.17
N THR A 656 22.18 -26.79 5.77
CA THR A 656 22.26 -26.23 4.42
C THR A 656 22.78 -24.79 4.50
N GLY A 657 23.38 -24.30 3.41
CA GLY A 657 23.73 -22.87 3.32
C GLY A 657 22.47 -22.01 3.24
N GLY A 658 22.53 -20.82 3.83
CA GLY A 658 21.35 -19.98 3.99
C GLY A 658 21.68 -18.53 4.32
N SER A 659 20.62 -17.71 4.35
CA SER A 659 20.72 -16.31 4.72
C SER A 659 19.45 -15.85 5.42
N ALA A 660 19.61 -15.02 6.45
CA ALA A 660 18.53 -14.44 7.23
C ALA A 660 18.78 -12.96 7.51
N LEU A 661 17.70 -12.19 7.58
CA LEU A 661 17.71 -10.83 8.14
C LEU A 661 17.21 -10.92 9.58
N VAL A 662 17.90 -10.25 10.49
CA VAL A 662 17.54 -10.17 11.90
C VAL A 662 17.65 -8.73 12.37
N THR A 663 16.72 -8.31 13.21
CA THR A 663 16.68 -7.00 13.85
C THR A 663 15.92 -7.10 15.17
N ASP A 664 15.92 -6.01 15.95
CA ASP A 664 15.13 -5.83 17.16
C ASP A 664 15.28 -6.95 18.20
N ILE A 665 16.49 -7.49 18.35
CA ILE A 665 16.76 -8.51 19.37
C ILE A 665 16.76 -7.83 20.74
N GLY A 666 15.92 -8.31 21.64
CA GLY A 666 15.79 -7.72 22.96
C GLY A 666 14.76 -8.42 23.82
N VAL A 667 14.11 -7.63 24.65
CA VAL A 667 13.13 -8.06 25.65
C VAL A 667 11.93 -7.13 25.63
N SER A 668 10.78 -7.65 26.03
CA SER A 668 9.54 -6.88 26.17
C SER A 668 8.75 -7.41 27.37
N GLY A 669 7.87 -6.59 27.93
CA GLY A 669 7.20 -6.82 29.21
C GLY A 669 7.74 -5.93 30.32
N GLY A 670 7.23 -6.11 31.54
CA GLY A 670 7.44 -5.19 32.66
C GLY A 670 6.33 -4.13 32.74
N ARG A 671 6.12 -3.52 33.92
CA ARG A 671 5.25 -2.33 33.99
C ARG A 671 6.05 -1.13 33.45
N PRO A 672 5.46 -0.25 32.62
CA PRO A 672 6.07 1.05 32.36
C PRO A 672 6.28 1.85 33.65
#